data_AF-A0A8D8H7Q9-F1
#
_entry.id   AF-A0A8D8H7Q9-F1
#
_cell.length_a   1.000
_cell.length_b   1.000
_cell.length_c   1.000
_cell.angle_alpha   90.00
_cell.angle_beta   90.00
_cell.angle_gamma   90.00
#
_symmetry.space_group_name_H-M   'P 1'
#
loop_
_entity.id
_entity.type
_entity.pdbx_description
1 polymer ?
#
loop_
_entity_poly.entity_id
_entity_poly.type
_entity_poly.pdbx_seq_one_letter_code
_entity_poly.pdbx_strand_id
1 'polypeptide(L)'
;IILFLDARDEANVENINFLFKAFEILLRKENFKLFITSRQRLQKKLEKKFKIKAMTVDPLNENDQLDFLKKFWNIKEDSLGKFDELFTKQYLQTFRIDGIGNHRDLFGTPLLVRMLAEIYSDFFKEADSKLSNEKAMKNDFNNQLKLVDVYDKFVTKCLNETLNKINNSQFGAEHSKRLKIMPESSRNEYQKLAFAEKMPDELITLMCEQHFTTNIRQIRLRILHDKEESLLIEALPDGLKFAHQSYSEFLAAEYLYKRIDKIDISEIDSYKLKALEVLEKQEIIRLFLFEMINSKMKDIHLKFLKAIGEQSAFWACQGNCRNLVKHLMGIEDKQSNNLEKNSFLHYAASCGSKEIVKYLIDQDVDLNSRNLYGETPLHNALKRNDIEIVKLLTENGAFINAVDIRFNTLLHVAVKYASNEIVEYLLEKGIDSNSPNLDEKRPIHIAIQKNSIEIVELLISHRVRIDCIDRRNNNILHFAVLYGSSEILPFLMPCLENEAINSRNLDGYTPLHLAVKKNDLESVKILSSKGARTDSKDKKNNSVLHVAVELSSEEIVKHLIQQCGVDLSCENIEGETPLHLAVKRGDLKICNFLILKGARIDVEDKQKNTILHLAAKSGSADMVRHIIDQNVNINDENSTHK
;
A
#
# COMPACT_ATOMS: atom_id res chain seq x y z
N ILE A 1 24.41 29.31 -3.91
CA ILE A 1 23.01 29.26 -4.39
C ILE A 1 22.58 27.81 -4.46
N ILE A 2 21.49 27.44 -3.79
CA ILE A 2 20.92 26.09 -3.85
C ILE A 2 19.78 26.12 -4.86
N LEU A 3 19.92 25.36 -5.94
CA LEU A 3 18.88 25.20 -6.97
C LEU A 3 18.16 23.88 -6.75
N PHE A 4 16.86 23.95 -6.49
CA PHE A 4 15.96 22.79 -6.45
C PHE A 4 15.20 22.72 -7.77
N LEU A 5 15.35 21.60 -8.47
CA LEU A 5 14.64 21.36 -9.73
C LEU A 5 13.71 20.17 -9.59
N ASP A 6 12.41 20.43 -9.73
CA ASP A 6 11.44 19.36 -9.87
C ASP A 6 11.40 18.83 -11.30
N ALA A 7 12.06 17.70 -11.50
CA ALA A 7 12.13 16.96 -12.76
C ALA A 7 11.30 15.67 -12.69
N ARG A 8 10.39 15.52 -11.72
CA ARG A 8 9.53 14.34 -11.57
C ARG A 8 8.67 14.12 -12.82
N ASP A 9 8.12 15.19 -13.39
CA ASP A 9 7.19 15.09 -14.54
C ASP A 9 7.72 15.72 -15.83
N GLU A 10 8.80 16.52 -15.79
CA GLU A 10 9.23 17.36 -16.92
C GLU A 10 10.42 16.84 -17.72
N ALA A 11 11.15 15.85 -17.21
CA ALA A 11 12.20 15.20 -17.98
C ALA A 11 11.62 14.17 -18.94
N ASN A 12 10.94 14.63 -19.99
CA ASN A 12 10.67 13.82 -21.18
C ASN A 12 12.00 13.43 -21.84
N VAL A 13 12.04 12.26 -22.50
CA VAL A 13 13.25 11.73 -23.15
C VAL A 13 13.80 12.70 -24.21
N GLU A 14 12.93 13.50 -24.81
CA GLU A 14 13.27 14.46 -25.87
C GLU A 14 14.07 15.68 -25.36
N ASN A 15 13.83 16.13 -24.12
CA ASN A 15 14.48 17.33 -23.54
C ASN A 15 15.60 17.00 -22.54
N ILE A 16 15.85 15.71 -22.29
CA ILE A 16 16.79 15.26 -21.26
C ILE A 16 18.25 15.66 -21.55
N ASN A 17 18.62 15.72 -22.83
CA ASN A 17 19.97 16.10 -23.24
C ASN A 17 20.23 17.60 -23.03
N PHE A 18 19.21 18.43 -23.23
CA PHE A 18 19.28 19.87 -22.94
C PHE A 18 19.44 20.10 -21.44
N LEU A 19 18.62 19.44 -20.61
CA LEU A 19 18.71 19.50 -19.15
C LEU A 19 20.08 19.05 -18.63
N PHE A 20 20.62 17.95 -19.18
CA PHE A 20 21.96 17.48 -18.79
C PHE A 20 23.05 18.50 -19.11
N LYS A 21 22.96 19.18 -20.26
CA LYS A 21 23.91 20.23 -20.64
C LYS A 21 23.81 21.44 -19.71
N ALA A 22 22.60 21.84 -19.33
CA ALA A 22 22.39 22.91 -18.35
C ALA A 22 22.96 22.54 -16.96
N PHE A 23 22.77 21.29 -16.51
CA PHE A 23 23.32 20.82 -15.22
C PHE A 23 24.85 20.78 -15.24
N GLU A 24 25.46 20.34 -16.35
CA GLU A 24 26.92 20.35 -16.52
C GLU A 24 27.50 21.77 -16.43
N ILE A 25 26.80 22.78 -16.95
CA ILE A 25 27.22 24.19 -16.83
C ILE A 25 27.11 24.68 -15.39
N LEU A 26 26.01 24.40 -14.71
CA LEU A 26 25.77 24.82 -13.32
C LEU A 26 26.75 24.16 -12.35
N LEU A 27 27.05 22.87 -12.53
CA LEU A 27 28.00 22.13 -11.69
C LEU A 27 29.45 22.57 -11.86
N ARG A 28 29.81 23.26 -12.95
CA ARG A 28 31.15 23.83 -13.16
C ARG A 28 31.38 25.15 -12.42
N LYS A 29 30.35 25.75 -11.84
CA LYS A 29 30.44 27.01 -11.10
C LYS A 29 30.54 26.72 -9.60
N GLU A 30 31.58 27.24 -8.94
CA GLU A 30 31.91 26.91 -7.54
C GLU A 30 30.83 27.31 -6.51
N ASN A 31 29.90 28.20 -6.87
CA ASN A 31 28.90 28.77 -5.95
C ASN A 31 27.51 28.09 -6.01
N PHE A 32 27.35 26.98 -6.75
CA PHE A 32 26.05 26.32 -6.92
C PHE A 32 26.03 24.90 -6.31
N LYS A 33 24.96 24.60 -5.56
CA LYS A 33 24.59 23.23 -5.15
C LYS A 33 23.25 22.90 -5.81
N LEU A 34 23.19 21.78 -6.54
CA LEU A 34 22.03 21.40 -7.35
C LEU A 34 21.34 20.17 -6.74
N PHE A 35 20.04 20.28 -6.47
CA PHE A 35 19.19 19.18 -6.02
C PHE A 35 18.09 18.93 -7.06
N ILE A 36 17.91 17.67 -7.46
CA ILE A 36 16.97 17.28 -8.52
C ILE A 36 16.02 16.22 -7.98
N THR A 37 14.72 16.48 -7.99
CA THR A 37 13.70 15.44 -7.74
C THR A 37 13.33 14.79 -9.09
N SER A 38 13.28 13.45 -9.15
CA SER A 38 12.99 12.74 -10.41
C SER A 38 12.21 11.45 -10.17
N ARG A 39 11.49 10.95 -11.19
CA ARG A 39 10.88 9.60 -11.14
C ARG A 39 11.98 8.53 -11.06
N GLN A 40 11.67 7.40 -10.44
CA GLN A 40 12.58 6.26 -10.27
C GLN A 40 13.22 5.77 -11.60
N ARG A 41 12.52 5.93 -12.74
CA ARG A 41 13.04 5.62 -14.09
C ARG A 41 14.17 6.54 -14.58
N LEU A 42 14.20 7.79 -14.11
CA LEU A 42 15.20 8.82 -14.44
C LEU A 42 16.35 8.83 -13.43
N GLN A 43 16.08 8.43 -12.19
CA GLN A 43 17.06 8.27 -11.12
C GLN A 43 18.32 7.52 -11.62
N LYS A 44 18.16 6.30 -12.16
CA LYS A 44 19.30 5.50 -12.65
C LYS A 44 20.12 6.19 -13.75
N LYS A 45 19.48 7.01 -14.60
CA LYS A 45 20.15 7.75 -15.67
C LYS A 45 20.95 8.92 -15.12
N LEU A 46 20.38 9.68 -14.17
CA LEU A 46 21.04 10.79 -13.48
C LEU A 46 22.23 10.29 -12.64
N GLU A 47 22.01 9.24 -11.85
CA GLU A 47 23.04 8.60 -11.03
C GLU A 47 24.21 8.12 -11.91
N LYS A 48 23.92 7.47 -13.04
CA LYS A 48 24.95 7.00 -13.99
C LYS A 48 25.69 8.14 -14.68
N LYS A 49 24.99 9.17 -15.16
CA LYS A 49 25.55 10.28 -15.94
C LYS A 49 26.44 11.20 -15.08
N PHE A 50 25.99 11.52 -13.87
CA PHE A 50 26.68 12.45 -12.97
C PHE A 50 27.48 11.74 -11.87
N LYS A 51 27.47 10.40 -11.82
CA LYS A 51 28.16 9.58 -10.80
C LYS A 51 27.77 9.95 -9.37
N ILE A 52 26.48 10.15 -9.13
CA ILE A 52 25.88 10.47 -7.82
C ILE A 52 24.93 9.35 -7.37
N LYS A 53 24.54 9.33 -6.08
CA LYS A 53 23.47 8.47 -5.56
C LYS A 53 22.27 9.34 -5.16
N ALA A 54 21.06 8.88 -5.42
CA ALA A 54 19.87 9.55 -4.92
C ALA A 54 19.70 9.31 -3.42
N MET A 55 19.07 10.28 -2.77
CA MET A 55 18.62 10.21 -1.39
C MET A 55 17.08 10.30 -1.36
N THR A 56 16.45 9.52 -0.50
CA THR A 56 15.03 9.66 -0.17
C THR A 56 14.92 10.64 0.99
N VAL A 57 13.97 11.58 0.93
CA VAL A 57 13.66 12.48 2.05
C VAL A 57 12.43 11.92 2.73
N ASP A 58 12.63 11.34 3.91
CA ASP A 58 11.52 10.91 4.76
C ASP A 58 10.87 12.14 5.44
N PRO A 59 9.58 12.06 5.83
CA PRO A 59 8.98 13.10 6.67
C PRO A 59 9.80 13.32 7.94
N LEU A 60 9.95 14.59 8.34
CA LEU A 60 10.62 14.99 9.58
C LEU A 60 9.85 14.38 10.76
N ASN A 61 10.54 13.63 11.61
CA ASN A 61 9.97 13.18 12.89
C ASN A 61 9.79 14.38 13.85
N GLU A 62 9.09 14.19 14.96
CA GLU A 62 8.78 15.27 15.91
C GLU A 62 10.04 16.04 16.37
N ASN A 63 11.15 15.34 16.60
CA ASN A 63 12.42 15.95 17.02
C ASN A 63 13.08 16.77 15.89
N ASP A 64 13.02 16.29 14.65
CA ASP A 64 13.59 16.99 13.50
C ASP A 64 12.75 18.22 13.11
N GLN A 65 11.42 18.15 13.27
CA GLN A 65 10.54 19.30 13.14
C GLN A 65 10.88 20.36 14.19
N LEU A 66 11.11 19.94 15.43
CA LEU A 66 11.51 20.83 16.53
C LEU A 66 12.83 21.52 16.25
N ASP A 67 13.85 20.77 15.87
CA ASP A 67 15.17 21.32 15.56
C ASP A 67 15.10 22.31 14.38
N PHE A 68 14.30 22.01 13.37
CA PHE A 68 14.01 22.94 12.28
C PHE A 68 13.36 24.23 12.78
N LEU A 69 12.31 24.16 13.61
CA LEU A 69 11.61 25.34 14.13
C LEU A 69 12.50 26.20 15.04
N LYS A 70 13.30 25.56 15.92
CA LYS A 70 14.28 26.25 16.78
C LYS A 70 15.27 27.07 15.97
N LYS A 71 15.81 26.48 14.91
CA LYS A 71 16.74 27.14 13.99
C LYS A 71 16.05 28.22 13.16
N PHE A 72 14.85 27.94 12.66
CA PHE A 72 14.10 28.86 11.81
C PHE A 72 13.69 30.15 12.53
N TRP A 73 13.25 30.04 13.79
CA TRP A 73 12.88 31.18 14.62
C TRP A 73 14.03 31.79 15.42
N ASN A 74 15.25 31.25 15.31
CA ASN A 74 16.46 31.76 15.96
C ASN A 74 16.34 31.89 17.50
N ILE A 75 15.90 30.80 18.14
CA ILE A 75 15.63 30.76 19.59
C ILE A 75 16.93 30.63 20.37
N LYS A 76 17.14 31.49 21.38
CA LYS A 76 18.33 31.48 22.26
C LYS A 76 18.27 30.36 23.30
N GLU A 77 19.44 29.87 23.75
CA GLU A 77 19.56 28.78 24.74
C GLU A 77 18.84 29.07 26.06
N ASP A 78 18.83 30.33 26.50
CA ASP A 78 18.20 30.75 27.75
C ASP A 78 16.66 30.65 27.73
N SER A 79 16.07 30.56 26.52
CA SER A 79 14.63 30.48 26.26
C SER A 79 14.15 29.04 26.02
N LEU A 80 15.07 28.06 25.91
CA LEU A 80 14.76 26.69 25.48
C LEU A 80 13.78 25.97 26.41
N GLY A 81 13.94 26.12 27.73
CA GLY A 81 13.14 25.38 28.73
C GLY A 81 11.65 25.70 28.71
N LYS A 82 11.24 26.88 28.22
CA LYS A 82 9.81 27.26 28.07
C LYS A 82 9.27 26.98 26.67
N PHE A 83 10.13 26.98 25.66
CA PHE A 83 9.79 26.62 24.29
C PHE A 83 9.54 25.11 24.15
N ASP A 84 10.33 24.27 24.84
CA ASP A 84 10.41 22.84 24.53
C ASP A 84 9.20 21.99 24.96
N GLU A 85 8.52 22.28 26.06
CA GLU A 85 7.64 21.25 26.65
C GLU A 85 6.13 21.47 26.40
N LEU A 86 5.65 22.71 26.51
CA LEU A 86 4.21 23.01 26.47
C LEU A 86 3.77 23.52 25.09
N PHE A 87 4.57 24.40 24.48
CA PHE A 87 4.32 24.92 23.13
C PHE A 87 4.50 23.83 22.09
N THR A 88 5.61 23.10 22.11
CA THR A 88 5.91 21.99 21.20
C THR A 88 4.82 20.92 21.20
N LYS A 89 4.41 20.44 22.38
CA LYS A 89 3.35 19.44 22.49
C LYS A 89 2.03 19.98 21.96
N GLN A 90 1.66 21.22 22.27
CA GLN A 90 0.40 21.80 21.77
C GLN A 90 0.44 22.12 20.28
N TYR A 91 1.53 22.71 19.77
CA TYR A 91 1.76 23.00 18.36
C TYR A 91 1.68 21.71 17.55
N LEU A 92 2.47 20.69 17.89
CA LEU A 92 2.46 19.38 17.20
C LEU A 92 1.12 18.63 17.36
N GLN A 93 0.40 18.79 18.49
CA GLN A 93 -0.93 18.20 18.70
C GLN A 93 -2.05 18.93 17.94
N THR A 94 -1.90 20.24 17.67
CA THR A 94 -2.89 21.03 16.90
C THR A 94 -2.99 20.55 15.44
N PHE A 95 -1.95 19.87 14.92
CA PHE A 95 -1.83 19.47 13.52
C PHE A 95 -2.12 17.99 13.24
N ARG A 96 -2.54 17.19 14.24
CA ARG A 96 -3.02 15.82 13.98
C ARG A 96 -4.43 15.87 13.40
N ILE A 97 -4.56 15.73 12.08
CA ILE A 97 -5.84 15.37 11.46
C ILE A 97 -6.00 13.86 11.59
N ASP A 98 -6.86 13.41 12.49
CA ASP A 98 -7.28 12.02 12.54
C ASP A 98 -7.94 11.63 11.20
N GLY A 99 -7.38 10.63 10.51
CA GLY A 99 -7.98 10.02 9.31
C GLY A 99 -7.11 9.94 8.06
N ILE A 100 -5.97 10.64 7.99
CA ILE A 100 -4.98 10.42 6.92
C ILE A 100 -4.01 9.35 7.44
N GLY A 101 -4.24 8.08 7.08
CA GLY A 101 -3.49 6.96 7.65
C GLY A 101 -1.96 7.08 7.52
N ASN A 102 -1.25 6.28 8.34
CA ASN A 102 0.21 6.28 8.60
C ASN A 102 1.19 6.40 7.40
N HIS A 103 0.73 6.34 6.14
CA HIS A 103 1.59 6.40 4.95
C HIS A 103 1.78 7.80 4.36
N ARG A 104 1.09 8.83 4.85
CA ARG A 104 1.33 10.22 4.44
C ARG A 104 1.17 11.13 5.64
N ASP A 105 2.17 11.12 6.51
CA ASP A 105 2.38 12.25 7.43
C ASP A 105 2.79 13.48 6.60
N LEU A 106 1.78 14.12 5.99
CA LEU A 106 1.91 15.36 5.22
C LEU A 106 2.47 16.49 6.10
N PHE A 107 2.35 16.38 7.43
CA PHE A 107 2.78 17.40 8.39
C PHE A 107 4.28 17.36 8.67
N GLY A 108 4.88 16.17 8.69
CA GLY A 108 6.35 16.03 8.70
C GLY A 108 7.00 16.43 7.37
N THR A 109 6.24 16.75 6.32
CA THR A 109 6.87 17.18 5.06
C THR A 109 7.58 18.53 5.25
N PRO A 110 8.85 18.66 4.84
CA PRO A 110 9.63 19.88 5.07
C PRO A 110 8.96 21.18 4.60
N LEU A 111 8.12 21.10 3.54
CA LEU A 111 7.36 22.25 3.06
C LEU A 111 6.29 22.69 4.05
N LEU A 112 5.47 21.76 4.56
CA LEU A 112 4.38 22.13 5.45
C LEU A 112 4.91 22.64 6.79
N VAL A 113 5.96 22.01 7.32
CA VAL A 113 6.69 22.48 8.51
C VAL A 113 7.20 23.90 8.29
N ARG A 114 7.76 24.20 7.11
CA ARG A 114 8.22 25.55 6.76
C ARG A 114 7.07 26.55 6.64
N MET A 115 5.97 26.19 5.98
CA MET A 115 4.81 27.09 5.85
C MET A 115 4.26 27.48 7.21
N LEU A 116 4.14 26.50 8.11
CA LEU A 116 3.71 26.73 9.48
C LEU A 116 4.72 27.60 10.25
N ALA A 117 6.01 27.30 10.14
CA ALA A 117 7.07 28.11 10.73
C ALA A 117 6.96 29.58 10.32
N GLU A 118 6.68 29.81 9.03
CA GLU A 118 6.52 31.14 8.47
C GLU A 118 5.24 31.80 8.97
N ILE A 119 4.05 31.17 8.93
CA ILE A 119 2.79 31.74 9.45
C ILE A 119 2.97 32.27 10.87
N TYR A 120 3.58 31.46 11.74
CA TYR A 120 3.74 31.77 13.16
C TYR A 120 5.04 32.51 13.50
N SER A 121 5.86 32.90 12.51
CA SER A 121 7.14 33.59 12.78
C SER A 121 6.99 34.94 13.48
N ASP A 122 5.90 35.68 13.26
CA ASP A 122 5.67 36.99 13.88
C ASP A 122 5.21 36.84 15.32
N PHE A 123 4.40 35.82 15.59
CA PHE A 123 3.98 35.44 16.93
C PHE A 123 5.20 35.18 17.84
N PHE A 124 6.24 34.53 17.29
CA PHE A 124 7.48 34.28 18.04
C PHE A 124 8.37 35.51 18.20
N LYS A 125 8.50 36.35 17.16
CA LYS A 125 9.24 37.61 17.26
C LYS A 125 8.61 38.54 18.31
N GLU A 126 7.29 38.54 18.44
CA GLU A 126 6.57 39.31 19.47
C GLU A 126 6.60 38.66 20.85
N ALA A 127 6.53 37.33 20.94
CA ALA A 127 6.62 36.59 22.20
C ALA A 127 7.99 36.74 22.90
N ASP A 128 9.08 36.91 22.14
CA ASP A 128 10.42 37.24 22.68
C ASP A 128 10.45 38.65 23.34
N SER A 129 9.46 39.51 23.05
CA SER A 129 9.34 40.87 23.62
C SER A 129 8.34 40.99 24.78
N LYS A 130 7.33 40.10 24.88
CA LYS A 130 6.29 40.11 25.93
C LYS A 130 5.88 38.70 26.34
N LEU A 131 6.79 38.02 27.04
CA LEU A 131 6.55 36.69 27.62
C LEU A 131 5.69 36.78 28.89
N SER A 132 4.39 37.14 28.76
CA SER A 132 3.48 37.30 29.91
C SER A 132 2.02 36.88 29.72
N ASN A 133 1.60 36.25 28.62
CA ASN A 133 0.19 35.84 28.46
C ASN A 133 0.00 34.40 27.95
N GLU A 134 0.13 33.41 28.84
CA GLU A 134 -0.24 32.00 28.62
C GLU A 134 -1.70 31.82 28.14
N LYS A 135 -2.61 32.75 28.46
CA LYS A 135 -4.02 32.71 28.03
C LYS A 135 -4.25 33.05 26.55
N ALA A 136 -3.41 33.92 25.96
CA ALA A 136 -3.53 34.25 24.54
C ALA A 136 -3.01 33.11 23.65
N MET A 137 -1.90 32.48 24.06
CA MET A 137 -1.39 31.25 23.45
C MET A 137 -2.44 30.13 23.45
N LYS A 138 -3.13 29.88 24.57
CA LYS A 138 -4.18 28.84 24.63
C LYS A 138 -5.37 29.08 23.68
N ASN A 139 -5.78 30.32 23.44
CA ASN A 139 -6.97 30.58 22.62
C ASN A 139 -6.74 30.40 21.11
N ASP A 140 -5.53 30.66 20.60
CA ASP A 140 -5.22 30.51 19.17
C ASP A 140 -4.87 29.08 18.75
N PHE A 141 -4.30 28.27 19.65
CA PHE A 141 -3.98 26.86 19.39
C PHE A 141 -5.11 25.87 19.73
N ASN A 142 -6.17 26.31 20.42
CA ASN A 142 -7.33 25.46 20.72
C ASN A 142 -8.21 25.14 19.50
N ASN A 143 -8.01 25.82 18.37
CA ASN A 143 -8.69 25.51 17.12
C ASN A 143 -7.76 24.64 16.26
N GLN A 144 -8.13 23.37 16.03
CA GLN A 144 -7.50 22.52 15.01
C GLN A 144 -7.47 23.29 13.67
N LEU A 145 -6.28 23.65 13.18
CA LEU A 145 -6.16 24.30 11.89
C LEU A 145 -6.41 23.29 10.79
N LYS A 146 -7.38 23.58 9.93
CA LYS A 146 -7.61 22.78 8.72
C LYS A 146 -6.48 23.05 7.74
N LEU A 147 -6.11 22.04 6.95
CA LEU A 147 -5.02 22.15 5.96
C LEU A 147 -5.21 23.37 5.03
N VAL A 148 -6.45 23.67 4.64
CA VAL A 148 -6.84 24.85 3.84
C VAL A 148 -6.42 26.16 4.51
N ASP A 149 -6.67 26.30 5.82
CA ASP A 149 -6.38 27.53 6.57
C ASP A 149 -4.88 27.80 6.66
N VAL A 150 -4.06 26.75 6.70
CA VAL A 150 -2.59 26.85 6.71
C VAL A 150 -2.10 27.46 5.39
N TYR A 151 -2.59 26.95 4.26
CA TYR A 151 -2.24 27.50 2.95
C TYR A 151 -2.70 28.97 2.81
N ASP A 152 -3.95 29.27 3.19
CA ASP A 152 -4.50 30.63 3.11
C ASP A 152 -3.74 31.63 4.01
N LYS A 153 -3.43 31.24 5.26
CA LYS A 153 -2.67 32.08 6.20
C LYS A 153 -1.25 32.31 5.72
N PHE A 154 -0.57 31.28 5.20
CA PHE A 154 0.79 31.42 4.69
C PHE A 154 0.84 32.36 3.48
N VAL A 155 -0.07 32.17 2.51
CA VAL A 155 -0.17 33.03 1.33
C VAL A 155 -0.42 34.48 1.73
N THR A 156 -1.35 34.71 2.66
CA THR A 156 -1.67 36.05 3.17
C THR A 156 -0.47 36.67 3.87
N LYS A 157 0.28 35.90 4.65
CA LYS A 157 1.47 36.40 5.34
C LYS A 157 2.58 36.79 4.38
N CYS A 158 2.92 35.93 3.42
CA CYS A 158 3.93 36.25 2.40
C CYS A 158 3.55 37.51 1.60
N LEU A 159 2.26 37.72 1.33
CA LEU A 159 1.73 38.93 0.69
C LEU A 159 2.00 40.18 1.56
N ASN A 160 1.64 40.14 2.84
CA ASN A 160 1.80 41.26 3.76
C ASN A 160 3.27 41.66 3.97
N GLU A 161 4.17 40.68 4.16
CA GLU A 161 5.60 40.95 4.29
C GLU A 161 6.20 41.59 3.03
N THR A 162 5.71 41.19 1.86
CA THR A 162 6.13 41.75 0.57
C THR A 162 5.65 43.20 0.43
N LEU A 163 4.39 43.50 0.78
CA LEU A 163 3.85 44.86 0.78
C LEU A 163 4.60 45.79 1.74
N ASN A 164 4.96 45.30 2.93
CA ASN A 164 5.73 46.06 3.91
C ASN A 164 7.14 46.40 3.43
N LYS A 165 7.80 45.49 2.71
CA LYS A 165 9.12 45.75 2.09
C LYS A 165 9.05 46.80 0.98
N ILE A 166 7.97 46.80 0.20
CA ILE A 166 7.72 47.77 -0.87
C ILE A 166 7.47 49.17 -0.28
N ASN A 167 6.64 49.29 0.75
CA ASN A 167 6.32 50.56 1.41
C ASN A 167 7.54 51.22 2.10
N ASN A 168 8.55 50.44 2.50
CA ASN A 168 9.76 50.94 3.16
C ASN A 168 10.91 51.28 2.19
N SER A 169 10.72 51.07 0.89
CA SER A 169 11.69 51.47 -0.15
C SER A 169 11.43 52.92 -0.57
N GLN A 170 12.49 53.67 -0.92
CA GLN A 170 12.51 55.11 -1.27
C GLN A 170 11.69 55.52 -2.52
N PHE A 171 10.58 54.87 -2.84
CA PHE A 171 9.68 55.24 -3.91
C PHE A 171 8.57 56.15 -3.35
N GLY A 172 8.68 57.45 -3.68
CA GLY A 172 7.97 58.55 -3.03
C GLY A 172 6.44 58.56 -3.07
N ALA A 173 5.90 59.46 -2.26
CA ALA A 173 4.50 59.66 -1.86
C ALA A 173 3.44 59.85 -2.99
N GLU A 174 3.81 59.80 -4.27
CA GLU A 174 2.85 59.81 -5.38
C GLU A 174 2.18 58.45 -5.60
N HIS A 175 2.88 57.34 -5.37
CA HIS A 175 2.30 56.00 -5.55
C HIS A 175 1.31 55.63 -4.45
N SER A 176 1.49 56.15 -3.22
CA SER A 176 0.58 55.92 -2.09
C SER A 176 -0.81 56.54 -2.31
N LYS A 177 -0.93 57.56 -3.17
CA LYS A 177 -2.24 58.14 -3.56
C LYS A 177 -2.96 57.32 -4.63
N ARG A 178 -2.25 56.65 -5.54
CA ARG A 178 -2.84 55.68 -6.49
C ARG A 178 -3.22 54.36 -5.81
N LEU A 179 -2.47 53.94 -4.79
CA LEU A 179 -2.73 52.75 -3.97
C LEU A 179 -4.01 52.84 -3.11
N LYS A 180 -4.52 54.05 -2.83
CA LYS A 180 -5.79 54.22 -2.08
C LYS A 180 -7.05 54.00 -2.92
N ILE A 181 -6.92 53.88 -4.24
CA ILE A 181 -8.04 53.61 -5.14
C ILE A 181 -7.62 52.47 -6.07
N MET A 182 -7.59 51.23 -5.58
CA MET A 182 -7.49 50.07 -6.47
C MET A 182 -8.43 48.94 -6.02
N PRO A 183 -9.30 48.41 -6.90
CA PRO A 183 -10.13 47.25 -6.61
C PRO A 183 -9.28 45.97 -6.50
N GLU A 184 -9.81 44.95 -5.81
CA GLU A 184 -9.20 43.63 -5.56
C GLU A 184 -8.69 42.87 -6.82
N SER A 185 -8.91 43.38 -8.04
CA SER A 185 -8.58 42.75 -9.32
C SER A 185 -7.17 43.02 -9.87
N SER A 186 -6.34 43.86 -9.24
CA SER A 186 -5.04 44.29 -9.80
C SER A 186 -3.81 43.55 -9.26
N ARG A 187 -3.86 42.22 -9.13
CA ARG A 187 -2.70 41.36 -8.76
C ARG A 187 -1.56 41.30 -9.81
N ASN A 188 -1.72 41.88 -10.99
CA ASN A 188 -0.93 41.54 -12.19
C ASN A 188 0.30 42.42 -12.53
N GLU A 189 0.63 43.51 -11.81
CA GLU A 189 1.84 44.31 -12.13
C GLU A 189 3.13 43.83 -11.44
N TYR A 190 3.02 43.08 -10.33
CA TYR A 190 4.16 42.65 -9.52
C TYR A 190 5.02 41.56 -10.17
N GLN A 191 4.47 40.83 -11.15
CA GLN A 191 5.21 39.82 -11.93
C GLN A 191 6.24 40.44 -12.88
N LYS A 192 6.10 41.71 -13.25
CA LYS A 192 7.00 42.40 -14.20
C LYS A 192 8.31 42.86 -13.55
N LEU A 193 8.33 43.11 -12.24
CA LEU A 193 9.50 43.59 -11.49
C LEU A 193 10.46 42.44 -11.11
N ALA A 194 9.93 41.26 -10.79
CA ALA A 194 10.74 40.07 -10.47
C ALA A 194 11.53 39.54 -11.69
N PHE A 195 11.05 39.82 -12.90
CA PHE A 195 11.66 39.38 -14.16
C PHE A 195 12.89 40.20 -14.59
N ALA A 196 13.06 41.43 -14.13
CA ALA A 196 14.06 42.36 -14.67
C ALA A 196 15.42 42.35 -13.92
N GLU A 197 15.49 41.80 -12.72
CA GLU A 197 16.59 42.12 -11.79
C GLU A 197 17.62 40.98 -11.59
N LYS A 198 17.39 39.74 -12.07
CA LYS A 198 18.14 38.56 -11.58
C LYS A 198 18.63 37.52 -12.60
N MET A 199 18.80 37.84 -13.88
CA MET A 199 19.44 36.89 -14.82
C MET A 199 20.81 37.37 -15.34
N PRO A 200 21.81 36.47 -15.49
CA PRO A 200 23.07 36.78 -16.18
C PRO A 200 22.86 36.86 -17.71
N ASP A 201 23.53 37.82 -18.35
CA ASP A 201 23.39 38.15 -19.79
C ASP A 201 23.70 36.98 -20.75
N GLU A 202 24.53 36.04 -20.32
CA GLU A 202 24.88 34.84 -21.09
C GLU A 202 23.69 33.88 -21.26
N LEU A 203 22.75 33.86 -20.29
CA LEU A 203 21.52 33.05 -20.36
C LEU A 203 20.48 33.72 -21.28
N ILE A 204 20.43 35.06 -21.27
CA ILE A 204 19.57 35.88 -22.15
C ILE A 204 19.98 35.68 -23.62
N THR A 205 21.28 35.58 -23.87
CA THR A 205 21.83 35.38 -25.21
C THR A 205 21.53 33.98 -25.75
N LEU A 206 21.61 32.94 -24.90
CA LEU A 206 21.30 31.55 -25.26
C LEU A 206 19.80 31.33 -25.57
N MET A 207 18.91 32.09 -24.93
CA MET A 207 17.45 31.97 -25.10
C MET A 207 16.91 32.72 -26.33
N CYS A 208 17.71 33.59 -26.96
CA CYS A 208 17.31 34.38 -28.12
C CYS A 208 17.58 33.71 -29.48
N GLU A 209 18.11 32.48 -29.50
CA GLU A 209 18.35 31.73 -30.75
C GLU A 209 17.05 31.10 -31.30
N GLN A 210 16.31 31.93 -32.03
CA GLN A 210 15.51 31.70 -33.24
C GLN A 210 14.24 30.81 -33.31
N HIS A 211 13.67 30.17 -32.28
CA HIS A 211 12.44 29.34 -32.50
C HIS A 211 11.16 29.58 -31.62
N PHE A 212 11.06 30.63 -30.79
CA PHE A 212 9.89 30.78 -29.88
C PHE A 212 9.12 32.13 -29.91
N THR A 213 9.31 32.97 -30.93
CA THR A 213 8.67 34.29 -31.01
C THR A 213 7.17 34.28 -31.37
N THR A 214 6.64 33.20 -31.94
CA THR A 214 5.27 33.18 -32.51
C THR A 214 4.18 32.88 -31.48
N ASN A 215 4.45 32.05 -30.48
CA ASN A 215 3.47 31.68 -29.43
C ASN A 215 3.24 32.79 -28.41
N ILE A 216 4.28 33.55 -28.08
CA ILE A 216 4.22 34.67 -27.12
C ILE A 216 3.29 35.79 -27.64
N ARG A 217 3.24 35.99 -28.97
CA ARG A 217 2.40 37.03 -29.58
C ARG A 217 0.91 36.68 -29.53
N GLN A 218 0.56 35.39 -29.64
CA GLN A 218 -0.83 34.92 -29.53
C GLN A 218 -1.35 34.99 -28.09
N ILE A 219 -0.50 34.67 -27.11
CA ILE A 219 -0.83 34.79 -25.68
C ILE A 219 -1.05 36.28 -25.31
N ARG A 220 -0.21 37.19 -25.82
CA ARG A 220 -0.40 38.65 -25.69
C ARG A 220 -1.74 39.14 -26.21
N LEU A 221 -2.20 38.63 -27.35
CA LEU A 221 -3.49 39.03 -27.94
C LEU A 221 -4.67 38.57 -27.10
N ARG A 222 -4.59 37.41 -26.43
CA ARG A 222 -5.67 36.92 -25.56
C ARG A 222 -5.73 37.66 -24.23
N ILE A 223 -4.58 38.08 -23.70
CA ILE A 223 -4.44 38.97 -22.54
C ILE A 223 -5.01 40.38 -22.82
N LEU A 224 -4.76 40.94 -24.00
CA LEU A 224 -5.27 42.25 -24.40
C LEU A 224 -6.80 42.30 -24.60
N HIS A 225 -7.44 41.14 -24.71
CA HIS A 225 -8.88 41.01 -24.92
C HIS A 225 -9.63 40.46 -23.70
N ASP A 226 -9.02 40.44 -22.52
CA ASP A 226 -9.67 40.09 -21.24
C ASP A 226 -10.26 38.66 -21.22
N LYS A 227 -9.62 37.72 -21.92
CA LYS A 227 -10.09 36.32 -22.05
C LYS A 227 -9.29 35.30 -21.25
N GLU A 228 -8.35 35.71 -20.40
CA GLU A 228 -7.43 34.82 -19.67
C GLU A 228 -7.65 34.90 -18.14
N GLU A 229 -8.22 33.86 -17.53
CA GLU A 229 -8.66 33.84 -16.12
C GLU A 229 -7.74 33.07 -15.14
N SER A 230 -6.56 32.56 -15.51
CA SER A 230 -5.82 31.59 -14.68
C SER A 230 -4.50 32.08 -14.05
N LEU A 231 -4.58 32.34 -12.73
CA LEU A 231 -3.75 31.84 -11.61
C LEU A 231 -2.24 31.53 -11.82
N LEU A 232 -1.38 32.36 -11.21
CA LEU A 232 0.04 32.17 -10.84
C LEU A 232 0.79 31.04 -11.60
N ILE A 233 1.49 31.46 -12.65
CA ILE A 233 2.16 30.66 -13.66
C ILE A 233 3.65 31.04 -13.67
N GLU A 234 4.57 30.07 -13.63
CA GLU A 234 5.90 30.26 -14.21
C GLU A 234 5.79 29.92 -15.71
N ALA A 235 5.94 30.95 -16.55
CA ALA A 235 5.90 30.78 -18.00
C ALA A 235 7.32 30.43 -18.49
N LEU A 236 7.50 29.21 -18.96
CA LEU A 236 8.70 28.78 -19.67
C LEU A 236 8.51 29.02 -21.18
N PRO A 237 9.59 29.11 -21.99
CA PRO A 237 9.50 29.34 -23.43
C PRO A 237 8.67 28.29 -24.19
N ASP A 238 8.54 27.09 -23.61
CA ASP A 238 7.95 25.91 -24.26
C ASP A 238 6.69 25.39 -23.53
N GLY A 239 6.24 26.03 -22.44
CA GLY A 239 5.09 25.57 -21.63
C GLY A 239 4.92 26.23 -20.26
N LEU A 240 3.86 25.85 -19.53
CA LEU A 240 3.47 26.41 -18.22
C LEU A 240 3.96 25.51 -17.07
N LYS A 241 4.61 26.08 -16.04
CA LYS A 241 5.03 25.36 -14.82
C LYS A 241 4.49 26.02 -13.55
N PHE A 242 4.07 25.21 -12.57
CA PHE A 242 3.65 25.67 -11.24
C PHE A 242 4.84 25.56 -10.27
N ALA A 243 4.99 26.53 -9.35
CA ALA A 243 6.13 26.58 -8.42
C ALA A 243 6.12 25.48 -7.33
N HIS A 244 4.98 24.83 -7.07
CA HIS A 244 4.89 23.65 -6.19
C HIS A 244 3.59 22.87 -6.45
N GLN A 245 3.66 21.53 -6.45
CA GLN A 245 2.51 20.64 -6.73
C GLN A 245 1.31 20.88 -5.79
N SER A 246 1.54 21.02 -4.49
CA SER A 246 0.43 21.25 -3.54
C SER A 246 -0.29 22.59 -3.75
N TYR A 247 0.38 23.62 -4.27
CA TYR A 247 -0.26 24.89 -4.61
C TYR A 247 -1.11 24.76 -5.87
N SER A 248 -0.64 24.05 -6.89
CA SER A 248 -1.45 23.81 -8.09
C SER A 248 -2.67 22.95 -7.77
N GLU A 249 -2.55 21.98 -6.87
CA GLU A 249 -3.66 21.15 -6.39
C GLU A 249 -4.69 21.98 -5.60
N PHE A 250 -4.25 22.87 -4.71
CA PHE A 250 -5.13 23.79 -3.98
C PHE A 250 -5.84 24.78 -4.90
N LEU A 251 -5.11 25.45 -5.80
CA LEU A 251 -5.69 26.43 -6.73
C LEU A 251 -6.62 25.76 -7.75
N ALA A 252 -6.33 24.53 -8.15
CA ALA A 252 -7.25 23.73 -8.97
C ALA A 252 -8.54 23.42 -8.20
N ALA A 253 -8.44 23.03 -6.92
CA ALA A 253 -9.62 22.82 -6.07
C ALA A 253 -10.43 24.12 -5.88
N GLU A 254 -9.75 25.25 -5.65
CA GLU A 254 -10.38 26.57 -5.53
C GLU A 254 -11.07 26.99 -6.84
N TYR A 255 -10.44 26.70 -7.99
CA TYR A 255 -11.03 26.95 -9.30
C TYR A 255 -12.30 26.11 -9.51
N LEU A 256 -12.27 24.82 -9.19
CA LEU A 256 -13.44 23.95 -9.25
C LEU A 256 -14.56 24.49 -8.33
N TYR A 257 -14.22 24.84 -7.09
CA TYR A 257 -15.15 25.43 -6.12
C TYR A 257 -15.82 26.70 -6.66
N LYS A 258 -15.02 27.68 -7.13
CA LYS A 258 -15.52 28.94 -7.72
C LYS A 258 -16.36 28.71 -8.97
N ARG A 259 -16.05 27.67 -9.74
CA ARG A 259 -16.83 27.33 -10.94
C ARG A 259 -18.18 26.73 -10.56
N ILE A 260 -18.25 25.84 -9.57
CA ILE A 260 -19.51 25.31 -9.02
C ILE A 260 -20.40 26.46 -8.53
N ASP A 261 -19.83 27.45 -7.87
CA ASP A 261 -20.53 28.66 -7.40
C ASP A 261 -21.19 29.48 -8.53
N LYS A 262 -20.68 29.36 -9.77
CA LYS A 262 -21.12 30.11 -10.95
C LYS A 262 -21.91 29.26 -11.95
N ILE A 263 -22.17 28.00 -11.66
CA ILE A 263 -22.86 27.08 -12.58
C ILE A 263 -24.36 27.23 -12.45
N ASP A 264 -25.04 27.34 -13.58
CA ASP A 264 -26.49 27.22 -13.64
C ASP A 264 -26.92 25.79 -13.32
N ILE A 265 -28.02 25.64 -12.57
CA ILE A 265 -28.48 24.33 -12.07
C ILE A 265 -28.70 23.32 -13.20
N SER A 266 -29.13 23.78 -14.38
CA SER A 266 -29.32 22.95 -15.57
C SER A 266 -28.03 22.38 -16.17
N GLU A 267 -26.86 22.96 -15.85
CA GLU A 267 -25.56 22.54 -16.38
C GLU A 267 -24.79 21.62 -15.43
N ILE A 268 -25.32 21.36 -14.23
CA ILE A 268 -24.64 20.57 -13.18
C ILE A 268 -24.22 19.20 -13.70
N ASP A 269 -25.06 18.48 -14.44
CA ASP A 269 -24.74 17.13 -14.93
C ASP A 269 -23.60 17.13 -15.96
N SER A 270 -23.57 18.14 -16.83
CA SER A 270 -22.50 18.32 -17.81
C SER A 270 -21.18 18.67 -17.13
N TYR A 271 -21.22 19.54 -16.13
CA TYR A 271 -20.03 19.91 -15.36
C TYR A 271 -19.54 18.77 -14.46
N LYS A 272 -20.45 18.02 -13.84
CA LYS A 272 -20.17 16.81 -13.05
C LYS A 272 -19.23 15.88 -13.80
N LEU A 273 -19.53 15.55 -15.06
CA LEU A 273 -18.70 14.64 -15.86
C LEU A 273 -17.26 15.14 -16.01
N LYS A 274 -17.07 16.44 -16.22
CA LYS A 274 -15.74 17.07 -16.33
C LYS A 274 -15.02 17.11 -14.98
N ALA A 275 -15.74 17.42 -13.90
CA ALA A 275 -15.18 17.47 -12.56
C ALA A 275 -14.77 16.08 -12.06
N LEU A 276 -15.58 15.04 -12.33
CA LEU A 276 -15.29 13.66 -11.93
C LEU A 276 -13.97 13.15 -12.52
N GLU A 277 -13.66 13.49 -13.77
CA GLU A 277 -12.40 13.08 -14.39
C GLU A 277 -11.17 13.54 -13.58
N VAL A 278 -11.25 14.74 -12.99
CA VAL A 278 -10.20 15.29 -12.13
C VAL A 278 -10.28 14.69 -10.74
N LEU A 279 -11.46 14.66 -10.12
CA LEU A 279 -11.65 14.25 -8.73
C LEU A 279 -11.39 12.76 -8.48
N GLU A 280 -11.64 11.89 -9.46
CA GLU A 280 -11.32 10.46 -9.35
C GLU A 280 -9.81 10.23 -9.40
N LYS A 281 -9.08 10.98 -10.22
CA LYS A 281 -7.64 10.83 -10.43
C LYS A 281 -6.80 11.58 -9.39
N GLN A 282 -7.30 12.69 -8.86
CA GLN A 282 -6.53 13.64 -8.03
C GLN A 282 -7.12 13.75 -6.62
N GLU A 283 -6.68 12.84 -5.74
CA GLU A 283 -7.13 12.74 -4.34
C GLU A 283 -6.94 14.05 -3.55
N ILE A 284 -5.81 14.75 -3.71
CA ILE A 284 -5.52 15.97 -2.93
C ILE A 284 -6.45 17.13 -3.33
N ILE A 285 -6.67 17.31 -4.63
CA ILE A 285 -7.62 18.30 -5.16
C ILE A 285 -9.02 18.03 -4.59
N ARG A 286 -9.41 16.76 -4.57
CA ARG A 286 -10.68 16.31 -4.02
C ARG A 286 -10.82 16.63 -2.52
N LEU A 287 -9.80 16.32 -1.72
CA LEU A 287 -9.81 16.64 -0.28
C LEU A 287 -9.96 18.15 -0.04
N PHE A 288 -9.22 18.99 -0.78
CA PHE A 288 -9.35 20.44 -0.67
C PHE A 288 -10.73 20.94 -1.09
N LEU A 289 -11.27 20.46 -2.21
CA LEU A 289 -12.60 20.86 -2.67
C LEU A 289 -13.67 20.50 -1.65
N PHE A 290 -13.62 19.29 -1.11
CA PHE A 290 -14.59 18.83 -0.11
C PHE A 290 -14.50 19.65 1.18
N GLU A 291 -13.30 20.02 1.61
CA GLU A 291 -13.12 20.89 2.78
C GLU A 291 -13.58 22.34 2.54
N MET A 292 -13.37 22.88 1.33
CA MET A 292 -13.92 24.18 0.94
C MET A 292 -15.45 24.17 0.97
N ILE A 293 -16.07 23.11 0.44
CA ILE A 293 -17.53 22.93 0.52
C ILE A 293 -17.95 22.77 1.99
N ASN A 294 -17.17 22.06 2.83
CA ASN A 294 -17.45 21.83 4.25
C ASN A 294 -17.49 23.11 5.08
N SER A 295 -16.61 24.05 4.75
CA SER A 295 -16.50 25.33 5.46
C SER A 295 -17.50 26.38 4.97
N LYS A 296 -17.82 26.41 3.66
CA LYS A 296 -18.61 27.48 3.03
C LYS A 296 -19.75 26.92 2.15
N MET A 297 -20.49 25.96 2.66
CA MET A 297 -21.53 25.25 1.91
C MET A 297 -22.69 26.16 1.48
N LYS A 298 -23.20 25.92 0.27
CA LYS A 298 -24.38 26.58 -0.33
C LYS A 298 -25.25 25.50 -0.99
N ASP A 299 -26.50 25.82 -1.32
CA ASP A 299 -27.43 24.89 -1.96
C ASP A 299 -26.91 24.33 -3.30
N ILE A 300 -26.18 25.14 -4.07
CA ILE A 300 -25.58 24.70 -5.34
C ILE A 300 -24.52 23.62 -5.12
N HIS A 301 -23.72 23.73 -4.06
CA HIS A 301 -22.73 22.72 -3.67
C HIS A 301 -23.41 21.41 -3.30
N LEU A 302 -24.50 21.46 -2.54
CA LEU A 302 -25.25 20.26 -2.17
C LEU A 302 -25.88 19.59 -3.41
N LYS A 303 -26.42 20.37 -4.36
CA LYS A 303 -26.92 19.84 -5.64
C LYS A 303 -25.82 19.19 -6.47
N PHE A 304 -24.64 19.79 -6.53
CA PHE A 304 -23.47 19.21 -7.20
C PHE A 304 -23.04 17.88 -6.56
N LEU A 305 -22.96 17.82 -5.23
CA LEU A 305 -22.63 16.58 -4.51
C LEU A 305 -23.68 15.47 -4.73
N LYS A 306 -24.97 15.83 -4.73
CA LYS A 306 -26.05 14.88 -5.08
C LYS A 306 -25.92 14.37 -6.50
N ALA A 307 -25.54 15.25 -7.44
CA ALA A 307 -25.30 14.85 -8.82
C ALA A 307 -24.15 13.84 -8.88
N ILE A 308 -23.07 14.01 -8.10
CA ILE A 308 -21.97 13.03 -7.99
C ILE A 308 -22.48 11.66 -7.55
N GLY A 309 -23.36 11.59 -6.54
CA GLY A 309 -23.93 10.35 -6.04
C GLY A 309 -23.11 9.73 -4.90
N GLU A 310 -23.03 8.40 -4.84
CA GLU A 310 -22.41 7.64 -3.73
C GLU A 310 -20.96 8.02 -3.44
N GLN A 311 -20.18 8.37 -4.47
CA GLN A 311 -18.80 8.81 -4.31
C GLN A 311 -18.70 10.03 -3.39
N SER A 312 -19.72 10.90 -3.36
CA SER A 312 -19.74 12.06 -2.47
C SER A 312 -19.78 11.68 -1.00
N ALA A 313 -20.53 10.64 -0.62
CA ALA A 313 -20.58 10.14 0.75
C ALA A 313 -19.23 9.56 1.18
N PHE A 314 -18.63 8.72 0.32
CA PHE A 314 -17.30 8.16 0.57
C PHE A 314 -16.23 9.25 0.69
N TRP A 315 -16.21 10.24 -0.22
CA TRP A 315 -15.24 11.32 -0.21
C TRP A 315 -15.42 12.30 0.96
N ALA A 316 -16.66 12.55 1.39
CA ALA A 316 -16.92 13.33 2.60
C ALA A 316 -16.38 12.62 3.86
N CYS A 317 -16.57 11.30 3.96
CA CYS A 317 -15.95 10.50 5.01
C CYS A 317 -14.41 10.54 4.91
N GLN A 318 -13.85 10.34 3.70
CA GLN A 318 -12.40 10.35 3.47
C GLN A 318 -11.75 11.69 3.88
N GLY A 319 -12.41 12.81 3.59
CA GLY A 319 -11.96 14.15 3.96
C GLY A 319 -12.27 14.55 5.40
N ASN A 320 -12.81 13.65 6.23
CA ASN A 320 -13.25 13.94 7.60
C ASN A 320 -14.21 15.15 7.69
N CYS A 321 -15.05 15.33 6.66
CA CYS A 321 -15.92 16.49 6.51
C CYS A 321 -17.26 16.28 7.25
N ARG A 322 -17.25 16.40 8.59
CA ARG A 322 -18.43 16.13 9.45
C ARG A 322 -19.70 16.87 9.04
N ASN A 323 -19.61 18.15 8.65
CA ASN A 323 -20.80 18.90 8.25
C ASN A 323 -21.37 18.36 6.94
N LEU A 324 -20.54 18.02 5.95
CA LEU A 324 -21.02 17.37 4.72
C LEU A 324 -21.72 16.05 5.05
N VAL A 325 -21.10 15.20 5.87
CA VAL A 325 -21.68 13.91 6.26
C VAL A 325 -23.06 14.12 6.88
N LYS A 326 -23.21 15.06 7.83
CA LYS A 326 -24.51 15.42 8.43
C LYS A 326 -25.56 15.81 7.38
N HIS A 327 -25.20 16.65 6.42
CA HIS A 327 -26.12 17.12 5.39
C HIS A 327 -26.49 16.03 4.36
N LEU A 328 -25.56 15.15 4.02
CA LEU A 328 -25.81 14.04 3.09
C LEU A 328 -26.66 12.94 3.75
N MET A 329 -26.44 12.64 5.04
CA MET A 329 -27.24 11.67 5.81
C MET A 329 -28.73 12.00 5.84
N GLY A 330 -29.10 13.27 6.05
CA GLY A 330 -30.51 13.69 6.15
C GLY A 330 -31.33 13.56 4.85
N ILE A 331 -30.71 13.08 3.77
CA ILE A 331 -31.27 13.07 2.42
C ILE A 331 -31.33 11.65 1.83
N GLU A 332 -30.51 10.71 2.32
CA GLU A 332 -30.30 9.40 1.66
C GLU A 332 -31.38 8.32 1.91
N ASP A 333 -32.43 8.60 2.68
CA ASP A 333 -33.41 7.58 3.09
C ASP A 333 -34.42 7.13 2.02
N LYS A 334 -34.42 7.66 0.78
CA LYS A 334 -35.52 7.34 -0.16
C LYS A 334 -35.17 6.88 -1.57
N GLN A 335 -33.94 7.03 -2.08
CA GLN A 335 -33.63 6.68 -3.49
C GLN A 335 -32.17 6.29 -3.79
N SER A 336 -31.36 5.79 -2.83
CA SER A 336 -29.98 5.40 -3.18
C SER A 336 -29.95 4.01 -3.83
N ASN A 337 -29.77 3.98 -5.15
CA ASN A 337 -29.35 2.81 -5.93
C ASN A 337 -27.86 2.48 -5.65
N ASN A 338 -27.50 2.30 -4.37
CA ASN A 338 -26.13 2.03 -3.98
C ASN A 338 -25.62 0.73 -4.60
N LEU A 339 -24.59 0.81 -5.45
CA LEU A 339 -24.01 -0.35 -6.14
C LEU A 339 -23.47 -1.40 -5.16
N GLU A 340 -23.11 -0.99 -3.95
CA GLU A 340 -22.61 -1.87 -2.88
C GLU A 340 -23.46 -1.83 -1.61
N LYS A 341 -24.48 -0.96 -1.52
CA LYS A 341 -25.30 -0.75 -0.31
C LYS A 341 -24.50 -0.42 0.97
N ASN A 342 -23.37 0.26 0.84
CA ASN A 342 -22.57 0.75 1.96
C ASN A 342 -23.30 1.89 2.71
N SER A 343 -23.30 1.86 4.04
CA SER A 343 -23.73 2.98 4.89
C SER A 343 -22.58 3.99 5.08
N PHE A 344 -22.88 5.20 5.57
CA PHE A 344 -21.83 6.18 5.95
C PHE A 344 -20.80 5.59 6.92
N LEU A 345 -21.22 4.68 7.80
CA LEU A 345 -20.33 4.03 8.75
C LEU A 345 -19.38 3.03 8.06
N HIS A 346 -19.83 2.33 7.01
CA HIS A 346 -18.94 1.51 6.17
C HIS A 346 -17.85 2.36 5.53
N TYR A 347 -18.23 3.51 4.96
CA TYR A 347 -17.29 4.43 4.34
C TYR A 347 -16.30 4.99 5.37
N ALA A 348 -16.79 5.53 6.50
CA ALA A 348 -15.95 6.08 7.56
C ALA A 348 -14.95 5.05 8.10
N ALA A 349 -15.40 3.82 8.36
CA ALA A 349 -14.53 2.72 8.81
C ALA A 349 -13.49 2.33 7.73
N SER A 350 -13.87 2.30 6.45
CA SER A 350 -12.94 2.00 5.35
C SER A 350 -11.90 3.10 5.13
N CYS A 351 -12.25 4.36 5.39
CA CYS A 351 -11.36 5.51 5.25
C CYS A 351 -10.37 5.63 6.42
N GLY A 352 -10.75 5.17 7.62
CA GLY A 352 -9.99 5.45 8.85
C GLY A 352 -10.43 6.73 9.56
N SER A 353 -11.62 7.26 9.25
CA SER A 353 -12.08 8.57 9.71
C SER A 353 -12.71 8.50 11.09
N LYS A 354 -11.88 8.37 12.13
CA LYS A 354 -12.29 8.18 13.54
C LYS A 354 -13.33 9.19 14.02
N GLU A 355 -13.14 10.48 13.69
CA GLU A 355 -14.08 11.54 14.09
C GLU A 355 -15.45 11.40 13.43
N ILE A 356 -15.51 10.96 12.17
CA ILE A 356 -16.78 10.62 11.52
C ILE A 356 -17.40 9.38 12.15
N VAL A 357 -16.61 8.35 12.48
CA VAL A 357 -17.12 7.15 13.16
C VAL A 357 -17.75 7.51 14.51
N LYS A 358 -17.06 8.31 15.34
CA LYS A 358 -17.61 8.82 16.62
C LYS A 358 -18.91 9.59 16.40
N TYR A 359 -18.90 10.53 15.46
CA TYR A 359 -20.10 11.30 15.14
C TYR A 359 -21.28 10.41 14.72
N LEU A 360 -21.05 9.41 13.87
CA LEU A 360 -22.09 8.50 13.41
C LEU A 360 -22.64 7.64 14.56
N ILE A 361 -21.79 7.16 15.47
CA ILE A 361 -22.22 6.45 16.69
C ILE A 361 -23.10 7.35 17.55
N ASP A 362 -22.73 8.63 17.73
CA ASP A 362 -23.53 9.61 18.48
C ASP A 362 -24.89 9.92 17.82
N GLN A 363 -25.06 9.60 16.52
CA GLN A 363 -26.33 9.73 15.81
C GLN A 363 -27.17 8.43 15.87
N ASP A 364 -26.77 7.45 16.67
CA ASP A 364 -27.49 6.19 16.88
C ASP A 364 -27.75 5.41 15.56
N VAL A 365 -26.77 5.46 14.64
CA VAL A 365 -26.87 4.70 13.37
C VAL A 365 -26.69 3.20 13.62
N ASP A 366 -27.26 2.37 12.73
CA ASP A 366 -27.08 0.92 12.79
C ASP A 366 -25.62 0.50 12.52
N LEU A 367 -24.90 0.16 13.60
CA LEU A 367 -23.52 -0.33 13.58
C LEU A 367 -23.36 -1.68 12.86
N ASN A 368 -24.46 -2.39 12.65
CA ASN A 368 -24.49 -3.75 12.12
C ASN A 368 -25.12 -3.82 10.73
N SER A 369 -25.33 -2.65 10.10
CA SER A 369 -25.78 -2.56 8.72
C SER A 369 -24.92 -3.44 7.81
N ARG A 370 -25.54 -4.13 6.86
CA ARG A 370 -24.86 -5.05 5.94
C ARG A 370 -24.89 -4.52 4.52
N ASN A 371 -23.72 -4.42 3.89
CA ASN A 371 -23.59 -4.09 2.47
C ASN A 371 -23.90 -5.31 1.57
N LEU A 372 -23.79 -5.19 0.25
CA LEU A 372 -24.07 -6.29 -0.69
C LEU A 372 -23.11 -7.48 -0.58
N TYR A 373 -21.91 -7.27 -0.01
CA TYR A 373 -20.98 -8.34 0.33
C TYR A 373 -21.27 -8.96 1.70
N GLY A 374 -22.37 -8.55 2.36
CA GLY A 374 -22.71 -8.99 3.71
C GLY A 374 -21.76 -8.48 4.77
N GLU A 375 -20.91 -7.50 4.44
CA GLU A 375 -19.94 -6.94 5.35
C GLU A 375 -20.62 -5.90 6.22
N THR A 376 -20.16 -5.81 7.47
CA THR A 376 -20.53 -4.74 8.41
C THR A 376 -19.42 -3.68 8.43
N PRO A 377 -19.64 -2.47 8.98
CA PRO A 377 -18.57 -1.49 9.15
C PRO A 377 -17.35 -2.02 9.89
N LEU A 378 -17.54 -2.96 10.82
CA LEU A 378 -16.45 -3.64 11.53
C LEU A 378 -15.58 -4.48 10.59
N HIS A 379 -16.14 -5.13 9.55
CA HIS A 379 -15.34 -5.79 8.51
C HIS A 379 -14.41 -4.81 7.80
N ASN A 380 -14.90 -3.61 7.47
CA ASN A 380 -14.11 -2.57 6.80
C ASN A 380 -12.99 -2.05 7.70
N ALA A 381 -13.26 -1.84 9.00
CA ALA A 381 -12.25 -1.46 9.97
C ALA A 381 -11.12 -2.51 10.08
N LEU A 382 -11.47 -3.81 10.08
CA LEU A 382 -10.49 -4.90 10.10
C LEU A 382 -9.65 -4.96 8.82
N LYS A 383 -10.27 -4.82 7.63
CA LYS A 383 -9.54 -4.75 6.36
C LYS A 383 -8.58 -3.56 6.30
N ARG A 384 -8.94 -2.47 6.96
CA ARG A 384 -8.14 -1.24 7.04
C ARG A 384 -6.98 -1.35 8.04
N ASN A 385 -7.03 -2.35 8.92
CA ASN A 385 -6.09 -2.57 10.01
C ASN A 385 -6.02 -1.38 10.99
N ASP A 386 -7.19 -0.85 11.38
CA ASP A 386 -7.29 0.27 12.33
C ASP A 386 -7.88 -0.21 13.67
N ILE A 387 -7.02 -0.46 14.66
CA ILE A 387 -7.43 -1.00 15.96
C ILE A 387 -8.31 -0.03 16.75
N GLU A 388 -8.12 1.28 16.58
CA GLU A 388 -8.92 2.26 17.32
C GLU A 388 -10.36 2.27 16.84
N ILE A 389 -10.59 2.19 15.52
CA ILE A 389 -11.94 2.05 14.98
C ILE A 389 -12.56 0.70 15.36
N VAL A 390 -11.77 -0.38 15.35
CA VAL A 390 -12.23 -1.70 15.81
C VAL A 390 -12.69 -1.63 17.27
N LYS A 391 -11.90 -1.05 18.17
CA LYS A 391 -12.26 -0.84 19.58
C LYS A 391 -13.50 0.03 19.71
N LEU A 392 -13.53 1.17 19.03
CA LEU A 392 -14.67 2.09 19.06
C LEU A 392 -15.98 1.43 18.63
N LEU A 393 -15.98 0.67 17.53
CA LEU A 393 -17.19 -0.02 17.06
C LEU A 393 -17.61 -1.16 18.01
N THR A 394 -16.68 -1.97 18.48
CA THR A 394 -16.98 -3.12 19.36
C THR A 394 -17.43 -2.70 20.76
N GLU A 395 -16.84 -1.64 21.32
CA GLU A 395 -17.23 -1.07 22.62
C GLU A 395 -18.60 -0.39 22.58
N ASN A 396 -19.05 0.04 21.40
CA ASN A 396 -20.38 0.62 21.18
C ASN A 396 -21.42 -0.41 20.67
N GLY A 397 -21.12 -1.70 20.73
CA GLY A 397 -22.12 -2.77 20.48
C GLY A 397 -22.18 -3.32 19.06
N ALA A 398 -21.15 -3.09 18.23
CA ALA A 398 -21.04 -3.81 16.95
C ALA A 398 -20.89 -5.33 17.18
N PHE A 399 -21.61 -6.14 16.39
CA PHE A 399 -21.66 -7.59 16.53
C PHE A 399 -20.37 -8.25 16.06
N ILE A 400 -19.66 -8.87 17.01
CA ILE A 400 -18.39 -9.56 16.75
C ILE A 400 -18.55 -10.88 15.98
N ASN A 401 -19.75 -11.47 15.97
CA ASN A 401 -20.03 -12.73 15.28
C ASN A 401 -20.64 -12.54 13.88
N ALA A 402 -20.56 -11.33 13.33
CA ALA A 402 -20.99 -11.07 11.95
C ALA A 402 -20.13 -11.85 10.94
N VAL A 403 -20.76 -12.26 9.85
CA VAL A 403 -20.12 -12.98 8.73
C VAL A 403 -20.38 -12.29 7.39
N ASP A 404 -19.45 -12.36 6.44
CA ASP A 404 -19.67 -11.89 5.05
C ASP A 404 -20.49 -12.90 4.21
N ILE A 405 -20.74 -12.60 2.92
CA ILE A 405 -21.47 -13.51 1.99
C ILE A 405 -20.77 -14.86 1.75
N ARG A 406 -19.47 -14.97 2.04
CA ARG A 406 -18.70 -16.22 1.97
C ARG A 406 -18.57 -16.86 3.36
N PHE A 407 -19.41 -16.46 4.32
CA PHE A 407 -19.38 -16.93 5.69
C PHE A 407 -18.02 -16.70 6.39
N ASN A 408 -17.20 -15.74 5.94
CA ASN A 408 -16.02 -15.36 6.68
C ASN A 408 -16.46 -14.60 7.94
N THR A 409 -16.18 -15.17 9.11
CA THR A 409 -16.27 -14.43 10.39
C THR A 409 -15.29 -13.25 10.41
N LEU A 410 -15.51 -12.30 11.31
CA LEU A 410 -14.54 -11.22 11.53
C LEU A 410 -13.13 -11.73 11.85
N LEU A 411 -12.97 -12.88 12.52
CA LEU A 411 -11.64 -13.46 12.76
C LEU A 411 -10.95 -13.92 11.47
N HIS A 412 -11.68 -14.46 10.49
CA HIS A 412 -11.10 -14.76 9.18
C HIS A 412 -10.57 -13.49 8.49
N VAL A 413 -11.35 -12.40 8.55
CA VAL A 413 -10.97 -11.12 7.95
C VAL A 413 -9.77 -10.51 8.68
N ALA A 414 -9.76 -10.54 10.02
CA ALA A 414 -8.65 -10.06 10.84
C ALA A 414 -7.36 -10.82 10.53
N VAL A 415 -7.37 -12.15 10.58
CA VAL A 415 -6.19 -12.98 10.23
C VAL A 415 -5.69 -12.68 8.81
N LYS A 416 -6.61 -12.41 7.88
CA LYS A 416 -6.26 -12.13 6.49
C LYS A 416 -5.66 -10.74 6.26
N TYR A 417 -6.17 -9.70 6.92
CA TYR A 417 -5.86 -8.31 6.57
C TYR A 417 -5.31 -7.44 7.70
N ALA A 418 -5.51 -7.83 8.96
CA ALA A 418 -5.18 -7.03 10.14
C ALA A 418 -3.85 -7.45 10.80
N SER A 419 -3.43 -6.67 11.80
CA SER A 419 -2.28 -6.92 12.66
C SER A 419 -2.58 -8.00 13.69
N ASN A 420 -1.52 -8.59 14.25
CA ASN A 420 -1.62 -9.56 15.33
C ASN A 420 -2.32 -8.97 16.56
N GLU A 421 -2.12 -7.68 16.84
CA GLU A 421 -2.77 -6.96 17.94
C GLU A 421 -4.30 -6.95 17.80
N ILE A 422 -4.82 -6.74 16.58
CA ILE A 422 -6.27 -6.79 16.32
C ILE A 422 -6.79 -8.21 16.46
N VAL A 423 -6.03 -9.21 15.99
CA VAL A 423 -6.39 -10.63 16.15
C VAL A 423 -6.48 -11.00 17.63
N GLU A 424 -5.48 -10.60 18.43
CA GLU A 424 -5.43 -10.83 19.88
C GLU A 424 -6.62 -10.16 20.57
N TYR A 425 -6.86 -8.87 20.29
CA TYR A 425 -8.00 -8.14 20.83
C TYR A 425 -9.35 -8.85 20.55
N LEU A 426 -9.57 -9.34 19.34
CA LEU A 426 -10.81 -10.05 19.01
C LEU A 426 -10.93 -11.39 19.74
N LEU A 427 -9.83 -12.12 19.91
CA LEU A 427 -9.80 -13.38 20.66
C LEU A 427 -10.10 -13.14 22.16
N GLU A 428 -9.54 -12.09 22.75
CA GLU A 428 -9.84 -11.66 24.12
C GLU A 428 -11.32 -11.28 24.32
N LYS A 429 -11.98 -10.75 23.27
CA LYS A 429 -13.42 -10.48 23.27
C LYS A 429 -14.30 -11.73 23.11
N GLY A 430 -13.71 -12.92 23.01
CA GLY A 430 -14.44 -14.18 22.92
C GLY A 430 -15.12 -14.39 21.56
N ILE A 431 -14.54 -13.87 20.49
CA ILE A 431 -15.03 -14.10 19.13
C ILE A 431 -15.03 -15.61 18.80
N ASP A 432 -16.00 -16.06 18.00
CA ASP A 432 -15.97 -17.42 17.48
C ASP A 432 -14.75 -17.62 16.55
N SER A 433 -13.84 -18.45 17.03
CA SER A 433 -12.58 -18.78 16.37
C SER A 433 -12.61 -20.08 15.57
N ASN A 434 -13.75 -20.77 15.56
CA ASN A 434 -13.88 -22.13 15.05
C ASN A 434 -14.88 -22.26 13.90
N SER A 435 -15.74 -21.29 13.67
CA SER A 435 -16.66 -21.36 12.52
C SER A 435 -15.92 -21.53 11.19
N PRO A 436 -16.35 -22.45 10.31
CA PRO A 436 -15.85 -22.54 8.95
C PRO A 436 -16.51 -21.50 8.03
N ASN A 437 -15.77 -21.02 7.04
CA ASN A 437 -16.31 -20.22 5.93
C ASN A 437 -16.91 -21.13 4.82
N LEU A 438 -17.34 -20.53 3.69
CA LEU A 438 -17.93 -21.24 2.54
C LEU A 438 -17.00 -22.32 1.93
N ASP A 439 -15.68 -22.11 2.03
CA ASP A 439 -14.64 -23.04 1.58
C ASP A 439 -14.27 -24.07 2.66
N GLU A 440 -15.01 -24.13 3.77
CA GLU A 440 -14.74 -24.93 4.96
C GLU A 440 -13.42 -24.60 5.66
N LYS A 441 -12.83 -23.45 5.33
CA LYS A 441 -11.63 -22.95 6.01
C LYS A 441 -12.04 -22.28 7.30
N ARG A 442 -11.26 -22.54 8.34
CA ARG A 442 -11.29 -21.87 9.64
C ARG A 442 -10.21 -20.78 9.70
N PRO A 443 -10.25 -19.85 10.67
CA PRO A 443 -9.25 -18.78 10.77
C PRO A 443 -7.80 -19.29 10.82
N ILE A 444 -7.53 -20.40 11.52
CA ILE A 444 -6.19 -21.00 11.58
C ILE A 444 -5.68 -21.49 10.21
N HIS A 445 -6.56 -21.97 9.33
CA HIS A 445 -6.17 -22.35 7.97
C HIS A 445 -5.73 -21.13 7.15
N ILE A 446 -6.35 -19.97 7.37
CA ILE A 446 -5.93 -18.72 6.71
C ILE A 446 -4.57 -18.28 7.26
N ALA A 447 -4.33 -18.40 8.57
CA ALA A 447 -3.05 -18.06 9.19
C ALA A 447 -1.90 -18.92 8.61
N ILE A 448 -2.12 -20.22 8.46
CA ILE A 448 -1.17 -21.14 7.83
C ILE A 448 -0.96 -20.82 6.36
N GLN A 449 -2.03 -20.54 5.61
CA GLN A 449 -1.92 -20.16 4.19
C GLN A 449 -1.07 -18.88 4.00
N LYS A 450 -1.08 -17.97 4.98
CA LYS A 450 -0.25 -16.76 4.99
C LYS A 450 1.18 -16.99 5.50
N ASN A 451 1.49 -18.19 5.99
CA ASN A 451 2.74 -18.52 6.67
C ASN A 451 3.07 -17.58 7.84
N SER A 452 2.05 -17.15 8.62
CA SER A 452 2.27 -16.32 9.80
C SER A 452 2.32 -17.20 11.05
N ILE A 453 3.54 -17.49 11.50
CA ILE A 453 3.80 -18.30 12.69
C ILE A 453 3.22 -17.61 13.92
N GLU A 454 3.38 -16.28 14.03
CA GLU A 454 2.93 -15.52 15.20
C GLU A 454 1.40 -15.56 15.35
N ILE A 455 0.65 -15.46 14.25
CA ILE A 455 -0.82 -15.60 14.31
C ILE A 455 -1.21 -17.03 14.66
N VAL A 456 -0.50 -18.05 14.15
CA VAL A 456 -0.78 -19.44 14.51
C VAL A 456 -0.51 -19.70 15.99
N GLU A 457 0.61 -19.22 16.53
CA GLU A 457 0.92 -19.28 17.96
C GLU A 457 -0.15 -18.59 18.80
N LEU A 458 -0.57 -17.40 18.39
CA LEU A 458 -1.63 -16.63 19.05
C LEU A 458 -2.98 -17.37 19.05
N LEU A 459 -3.35 -18.01 17.93
CA LEU A 459 -4.58 -18.81 17.86
C LEU A 459 -4.47 -20.06 18.75
N ILE A 460 -3.31 -20.72 18.79
CA ILE A 460 -3.08 -21.89 19.64
C ILE A 460 -3.12 -21.51 21.13
N SER A 461 -2.53 -20.38 21.51
CA SER A 461 -2.53 -19.90 22.90
C SER A 461 -3.95 -19.61 23.40
N HIS A 462 -4.85 -19.19 22.51
CA HIS A 462 -6.27 -18.99 22.77
C HIS A 462 -7.12 -20.26 22.58
N ARG A 463 -6.50 -21.45 22.53
CA ARG A 463 -7.15 -22.77 22.44
C ARG A 463 -8.08 -22.93 21.24
N VAL A 464 -7.73 -22.30 20.11
CA VAL A 464 -8.45 -22.51 18.84
C VAL A 464 -8.31 -23.97 18.40
N ARG A 465 -9.38 -24.53 17.84
CA ARG A 465 -9.41 -25.91 17.39
C ARG A 465 -8.49 -26.11 16.17
N ILE A 466 -7.55 -27.05 16.26
CA ILE A 466 -6.54 -27.29 15.21
C ILE A 466 -6.64 -28.66 14.52
N ASP A 467 -7.46 -29.59 15.04
CA ASP A 467 -7.75 -30.93 14.48
C ASP A 467 -8.78 -30.89 13.34
N CYS A 468 -8.97 -29.73 12.72
CA CYS A 468 -9.93 -29.55 11.64
C CYS A 468 -9.43 -30.12 10.31
N ILE A 469 -10.39 -30.60 9.51
CA ILE A 469 -10.18 -31.11 8.14
C ILE A 469 -11.02 -30.31 7.14
N ASP A 470 -10.53 -30.19 5.91
CA ASP A 470 -11.29 -29.61 4.78
C ASP A 470 -12.13 -30.67 4.02
N ARG A 471 -12.83 -30.23 2.95
CA ARG A 471 -13.59 -31.09 2.02
C ARG A 471 -12.79 -32.23 1.38
N ARG A 472 -11.47 -32.12 1.35
CA ARG A 472 -10.56 -33.13 0.81
C ARG A 472 -9.96 -33.98 1.91
N ASN A 473 -10.46 -33.91 3.15
CA ASN A 473 -9.87 -34.55 4.34
C ASN A 473 -8.41 -34.14 4.58
N ASN A 474 -7.99 -32.97 4.12
CA ASN A 474 -6.69 -32.42 4.49
C ASN A 474 -6.77 -31.90 5.92
N ASN A 475 -5.96 -32.46 6.81
CA ASN A 475 -5.75 -31.87 8.13
C ASN A 475 -4.76 -30.70 8.08
N ILE A 476 -4.53 -30.07 9.22
CA ILE A 476 -3.70 -28.87 9.34
C ILE A 476 -2.24 -29.05 8.87
N LEU A 477 -1.67 -30.26 9.00
CA LEU A 477 -0.32 -30.58 8.51
C LEU A 477 -0.29 -30.71 6.98
N HIS A 478 -1.35 -31.22 6.35
CA HIS A 478 -1.48 -31.15 4.89
C HIS A 478 -1.51 -29.70 4.42
N PHE A 479 -2.25 -28.82 5.12
CA PHE A 479 -2.30 -27.40 4.81
C PHE A 479 -0.94 -26.72 4.91
N ALA A 480 -0.21 -26.95 6.00
CA ALA A 480 1.15 -26.41 6.19
C ALA A 480 2.07 -26.76 5.01
N VAL A 481 2.07 -28.02 4.60
CA VAL A 481 2.87 -28.49 3.45
C VAL A 481 2.38 -27.91 2.12
N LEU A 482 1.06 -27.88 1.89
CA LEU A 482 0.48 -27.41 0.62
C LEU A 482 0.82 -25.95 0.31
N TYR A 483 0.92 -25.12 1.35
CA TYR A 483 1.18 -23.70 1.26
C TYR A 483 2.65 -23.31 1.54
N GLY A 484 3.55 -24.29 1.69
CA GLY A 484 4.99 -24.05 1.80
C GLY A 484 5.44 -23.56 3.18
N SER A 485 4.68 -23.85 4.23
CA SER A 485 4.92 -23.45 5.61
C SER A 485 5.72 -24.50 6.38
N SER A 486 6.87 -24.95 5.85
CA SER A 486 7.69 -25.98 6.51
C SER A 486 8.10 -25.56 7.94
N GLU A 487 8.38 -24.27 8.13
CA GLU A 487 8.71 -23.67 9.43
C GLU A 487 7.58 -23.75 10.47
N ILE A 488 6.32 -23.89 10.04
CA ILE A 488 5.16 -23.97 10.96
C ILE A 488 4.95 -25.39 11.49
N LEU A 489 5.48 -26.41 10.79
CA LEU A 489 5.32 -27.81 11.16
C LEU A 489 5.82 -28.11 12.59
N PRO A 490 7.02 -27.66 13.02
CA PRO A 490 7.50 -27.85 14.39
C PRO A 490 6.62 -27.21 15.47
N PHE A 491 5.87 -26.15 15.14
CA PHE A 491 4.95 -25.49 16.08
C PHE A 491 3.60 -26.21 16.16
N LEU A 492 3.09 -26.72 15.03
CA LEU A 492 1.80 -27.43 14.99
C LEU A 492 1.89 -28.85 15.58
N MET A 493 2.95 -29.58 15.28
CA MET A 493 3.07 -31.01 15.63
C MET A 493 2.91 -31.31 17.14
N PRO A 494 3.52 -30.54 18.07
CA PRO A 494 3.35 -30.79 19.51
C PRO A 494 1.91 -30.60 20.00
N CYS A 495 1.10 -29.86 19.26
CA CYS A 495 -0.29 -29.54 19.63
C CYS A 495 -1.30 -30.56 19.10
N LEU A 496 -0.87 -31.52 18.26
CA LEU A 496 -1.72 -32.47 17.56
C LEU A 496 -1.61 -33.88 18.15
N GLU A 497 -2.65 -34.68 17.95
CA GLU A 497 -2.59 -36.13 18.18
C GLU A 497 -1.55 -36.79 17.25
N ASN A 498 -0.88 -37.84 17.73
CA ASN A 498 0.17 -38.52 16.98
C ASN A 498 -0.32 -39.09 15.64
N GLU A 499 -1.60 -39.41 15.52
CA GLU A 499 -2.24 -39.93 14.32
C GLU A 499 -2.36 -38.87 13.20
N ALA A 500 -2.31 -37.57 13.53
CA ALA A 500 -2.47 -36.48 12.57
C ALA A 500 -1.35 -36.48 11.51
N ILE A 501 -0.11 -36.79 11.90
CA ILE A 501 1.04 -36.80 10.97
C ILE A 501 0.92 -37.87 9.87
N ASN A 502 0.10 -38.90 10.12
CA ASN A 502 -0.11 -40.04 9.23
C ASN A 502 -1.52 -40.09 8.63
N SER A 503 -2.35 -39.07 8.89
CA SER A 503 -3.70 -38.99 8.34
C SER A 503 -3.67 -38.94 6.82
N ARG A 504 -4.66 -39.57 6.17
CA ARG A 504 -4.77 -39.62 4.72
C ARG A 504 -5.91 -38.74 4.24
N ASN A 505 -5.62 -37.88 3.27
CA ASN A 505 -6.64 -37.09 2.59
C ASN A 505 -7.45 -37.95 1.59
N LEU A 506 -8.41 -37.35 0.89
CA LEU A 506 -9.27 -38.05 -0.09
C LEU A 506 -8.48 -38.64 -1.26
N ASP A 507 -7.27 -38.19 -1.57
CA ASP A 507 -6.42 -38.79 -2.60
C ASP A 507 -5.57 -39.95 -2.05
N GLY A 508 -5.68 -40.22 -0.75
CA GLY A 508 -4.86 -41.17 -0.03
C GLY A 508 -3.49 -40.62 0.36
N TYR A 509 -3.20 -39.34 0.12
CA TYR A 509 -1.93 -38.73 0.49
C TYR A 509 -1.88 -38.41 1.98
N THR A 510 -0.73 -38.68 2.60
CA THR A 510 -0.36 -38.14 3.92
C THR A 510 0.33 -36.77 3.75
N PRO A 511 0.57 -36.00 4.82
CA PRO A 511 1.38 -34.78 4.74
C PRO A 511 2.76 -35.04 4.12
N LEU A 512 3.38 -36.19 4.42
CA LEU A 512 4.67 -36.58 3.84
C LEU A 512 4.57 -36.83 2.32
N HIS A 513 3.50 -37.47 1.84
CA HIS A 513 3.27 -37.61 0.38
C HIS A 513 3.18 -36.24 -0.30
N LEU A 514 2.47 -35.28 0.31
CA LEU A 514 2.36 -33.94 -0.23
C LEU A 514 3.70 -33.20 -0.23
N ALA A 515 4.54 -33.39 0.80
CA ALA A 515 5.85 -32.76 0.90
C ALA A 515 6.77 -33.24 -0.22
N VAL A 516 6.79 -34.55 -0.47
CA VAL A 516 7.49 -35.16 -1.61
C VAL A 516 6.92 -34.62 -2.92
N LYS A 517 5.59 -34.60 -3.09
CA LYS A 517 4.93 -34.12 -4.31
C LYS A 517 5.21 -32.64 -4.63
N LYS A 518 5.42 -31.83 -3.60
CA LYS A 518 5.82 -30.42 -3.70
C LYS A 518 7.32 -30.22 -3.89
N ASN A 519 8.10 -31.30 -3.84
CA ASN A 519 9.56 -31.28 -3.83
C ASN A 519 10.14 -30.42 -2.68
N ASP A 520 9.47 -30.43 -1.52
CA ASP A 520 9.86 -29.69 -0.32
C ASP A 520 10.68 -30.59 0.62
N LEU A 521 12.01 -30.57 0.43
CA LEU A 521 12.94 -31.38 1.19
C LEU A 521 12.92 -31.05 2.70
N GLU A 522 12.69 -29.79 3.08
CA GLU A 522 12.69 -29.40 4.49
C GLU A 522 11.44 -29.93 5.20
N SER A 523 10.25 -29.82 4.58
CA SER A 523 9.05 -30.49 5.11
C SER A 523 9.24 -32.00 5.21
N VAL A 524 9.88 -32.64 4.22
CA VAL A 524 10.18 -34.09 4.27
C VAL A 524 11.06 -34.41 5.48
N LYS A 525 12.16 -33.68 5.69
CA LYS A 525 13.06 -33.88 6.84
C LYS A 525 12.32 -33.75 8.17
N ILE A 526 11.53 -32.67 8.32
CA ILE A 526 10.79 -32.38 9.56
C ILE A 526 9.77 -33.50 9.82
N LEU A 527 8.93 -33.82 8.84
CA LEU A 527 7.89 -34.85 8.96
C LEU A 527 8.48 -36.23 9.28
N SER A 528 9.52 -36.65 8.55
CA SER A 528 10.19 -37.93 8.80
C SER A 528 10.82 -38.00 10.20
N SER A 529 11.47 -36.92 10.66
CA SER A 529 12.07 -36.87 11.99
C SER A 529 11.05 -36.93 13.14
N LYS A 530 9.78 -36.64 12.86
CA LYS A 530 8.68 -36.57 13.83
C LYS A 530 7.71 -37.75 13.73
N GLY A 531 8.10 -38.84 13.06
CA GLY A 531 7.34 -40.09 13.04
C GLY A 531 6.33 -40.22 11.90
N ALA A 532 6.50 -39.44 10.82
CA ALA A 532 5.75 -39.68 9.59
C ALA A 532 6.14 -41.04 9.00
N ARG A 533 5.12 -41.86 8.73
CA ARG A 533 5.26 -43.19 8.16
C ARG A 533 5.58 -43.12 6.67
N THR A 534 6.64 -43.79 6.26
CA THR A 534 7.09 -43.87 4.86
C THR A 534 6.48 -45.05 4.09
N ASP A 535 5.87 -46.00 4.78
CA ASP A 535 5.19 -47.17 4.22
C ASP A 535 3.74 -46.89 3.81
N SER A 536 3.21 -45.73 4.19
CA SER A 536 1.87 -45.29 3.81
C SER A 536 1.77 -45.22 2.28
N LYS A 537 0.65 -45.69 1.74
CA LYS A 537 0.43 -45.78 0.29
C LYS A 537 -0.69 -44.85 -0.15
N ASP A 538 -0.59 -44.22 -1.31
CA ASP A 538 -1.69 -43.41 -1.89
C ASP A 538 -2.81 -44.29 -2.49
N LYS A 539 -3.78 -43.69 -3.20
CA LYS A 539 -4.84 -44.43 -3.90
C LYS A 539 -4.36 -45.34 -5.04
N LYS A 540 -3.19 -45.06 -5.61
CA LYS A 540 -2.51 -45.90 -6.61
C LYS A 540 -1.53 -46.87 -5.96
N ASN A 541 -1.65 -47.09 -4.65
CA ASN A 541 -0.77 -47.94 -3.87
C ASN A 541 0.72 -47.50 -3.93
N ASN A 542 1.00 -46.26 -4.35
CA ASN A 542 2.35 -45.70 -4.38
C ASN A 542 2.78 -45.32 -2.97
N SER A 543 3.95 -45.77 -2.54
CA SER A 543 4.63 -45.22 -1.35
C SER A 543 5.20 -43.83 -1.62
N VAL A 544 5.66 -43.13 -0.58
CA VAL A 544 6.37 -41.85 -0.73
C VAL A 544 7.63 -41.97 -1.60
N LEU A 545 8.29 -43.13 -1.60
CA LEU A 545 9.45 -43.39 -2.45
C LEU A 545 9.05 -43.48 -3.93
N HIS A 546 7.93 -44.13 -4.27
CA HIS A 546 7.42 -44.13 -5.64
C HIS A 546 7.15 -42.70 -6.13
N VAL A 547 6.51 -41.88 -5.29
CA VAL A 547 6.20 -40.48 -5.63
C VAL A 547 7.47 -39.64 -5.82
N ALA A 548 8.54 -39.92 -5.07
CA ALA A 548 9.82 -39.21 -5.19
C ALA A 548 10.64 -39.61 -6.42
N VAL A 549 10.49 -40.85 -6.90
CA VAL A 549 11.18 -41.40 -8.08
C VAL A 549 10.43 -41.09 -9.38
N GLU A 550 9.10 -41.20 -9.39
CA GLU A 550 8.26 -40.31 -10.21
C GLU A 550 8.70 -38.86 -9.87
N LEU A 551 8.45 -37.76 -10.58
CA LEU A 551 9.05 -36.43 -10.23
C LEU A 551 10.59 -36.29 -10.31
N SER A 552 11.41 -37.36 -10.24
CA SER A 552 12.88 -37.31 -10.33
C SER A 552 13.56 -36.46 -9.24
N SER A 553 13.07 -36.53 -8.00
CA SER A 553 13.58 -35.76 -6.87
C SER A 553 14.78 -36.44 -6.19
N GLU A 554 15.96 -36.39 -6.84
CA GLU A 554 17.19 -37.09 -6.40
C GLU A 554 17.51 -36.90 -4.90
N GLU A 555 17.45 -35.67 -4.39
CA GLU A 555 17.79 -35.36 -2.99
C GLU A 555 16.76 -35.92 -1.99
N ILE A 556 15.47 -35.90 -2.34
CA ILE A 556 14.41 -36.50 -1.52
C ILE A 556 14.55 -38.02 -1.53
N VAL A 557 14.82 -38.64 -2.69
CA VAL A 557 15.08 -40.08 -2.79
C VAL A 557 16.26 -40.49 -1.90
N LYS A 558 17.39 -39.76 -1.98
CA LYS A 558 18.55 -39.99 -1.11
C LYS A 558 18.17 -39.88 0.36
N HIS A 559 17.45 -38.82 0.75
CA HIS A 559 17.05 -38.62 2.14
C HIS A 559 16.13 -39.74 2.65
N LEU A 560 15.10 -40.13 1.89
CA LEU A 560 14.18 -41.20 2.26
C LEU A 560 14.92 -42.53 2.46
N ILE A 561 15.81 -42.89 1.54
CA ILE A 561 16.55 -44.16 1.60
C ILE A 561 17.59 -44.16 2.71
N GLN A 562 18.35 -43.08 2.87
CA GLN A 562 19.46 -43.05 3.81
C GLN A 562 19.03 -42.79 5.25
N GLN A 563 17.97 -41.99 5.45
CA GLN A 563 17.60 -41.47 6.78
C GLN A 563 16.26 -42.00 7.30
N CYS A 564 15.38 -42.50 6.43
CA CYS A 564 14.01 -42.87 6.82
C CYS A 564 13.73 -44.38 6.75
N GLY A 565 14.67 -45.20 6.27
CA GLY A 565 14.54 -46.67 6.24
C GLY A 565 13.37 -47.17 5.39
N VAL A 566 13.22 -46.66 4.17
CA VAL A 566 12.12 -47.04 3.27
C VAL A 566 12.32 -48.42 2.63
N ASP A 567 11.21 -49.13 2.40
CA ASP A 567 11.19 -50.39 1.67
C ASP A 567 11.39 -50.15 0.16
N LEU A 568 12.47 -50.71 -0.40
CA LEU A 568 12.79 -50.64 -1.83
C LEU A 568 11.99 -51.65 -2.68
N SER A 569 11.36 -52.63 -2.04
CA SER A 569 10.58 -53.68 -2.69
C SER A 569 9.08 -53.39 -2.76
N CYS A 570 8.65 -52.24 -2.24
CA CYS A 570 7.24 -51.89 -2.26
C CYS A 570 6.70 -51.79 -3.70
N GLU A 571 5.49 -52.31 -3.93
CA GLU A 571 4.85 -52.31 -5.25
C GLU A 571 3.60 -51.43 -5.28
N ASN A 572 3.40 -50.73 -6.40
CA ASN A 572 2.19 -49.95 -6.69
C ASN A 572 1.05 -50.81 -7.28
N ILE A 573 -0.05 -50.19 -7.74
CA ILE A 573 -1.18 -50.94 -8.33
C ILE A 573 -0.83 -51.69 -9.62
N GLU A 574 0.23 -51.33 -10.32
CA GLU A 574 0.72 -52.01 -11.53
C GLU A 574 1.78 -53.07 -11.20
N GLY A 575 2.10 -53.31 -9.92
CA GLY A 575 3.22 -54.17 -9.53
C GLY A 575 4.59 -53.54 -9.76
N GLU A 576 4.65 -52.25 -10.12
CA GLU A 576 5.91 -51.56 -10.34
C GLU A 576 6.54 -51.21 -8.97
N THR A 577 7.83 -51.50 -8.81
CA THR A 577 8.65 -51.02 -7.69
C THR A 577 9.22 -49.62 -7.99
N PRO A 578 9.81 -48.90 -7.00
CA PRO A 578 10.49 -47.64 -7.28
C PRO A 578 11.58 -47.76 -8.35
N LEU A 579 12.28 -48.91 -8.44
CA LEU A 579 13.27 -49.14 -9.49
C LEU A 579 12.64 -49.20 -10.88
N HIS A 580 11.47 -49.85 -11.03
CA HIS A 580 10.73 -49.85 -12.30
C HIS A 580 10.41 -48.43 -12.76
N LEU A 581 9.96 -47.57 -11.84
CA LEU A 581 9.66 -46.17 -12.16
C LEU A 581 10.92 -45.38 -12.57
N ALA A 582 12.04 -45.54 -11.86
CA ALA A 582 13.31 -44.88 -12.19
C ALA A 582 13.77 -45.22 -13.62
N VAL A 583 13.68 -46.51 -13.97
CA VAL A 583 14.06 -47.04 -15.27
C VAL A 583 13.11 -46.56 -16.37
N LYS A 584 11.80 -46.62 -16.14
CA LYS A 584 10.77 -46.14 -17.07
C LYS A 584 10.92 -44.65 -17.40
N ARG A 585 11.40 -43.84 -16.45
CA ARG A 585 11.72 -42.42 -16.67
C ARG A 585 13.07 -42.18 -17.34
N GLY A 586 13.94 -43.19 -17.40
CA GLY A 586 15.31 -43.03 -17.89
C GLY A 586 16.24 -42.30 -16.91
N ASP A 587 15.89 -42.22 -15.63
CA ASP A 587 16.68 -41.51 -14.62
C ASP A 587 17.83 -42.38 -14.10
N LEU A 588 18.95 -42.34 -14.82
CA LEU A 588 20.15 -43.13 -14.52
C LEU A 588 20.69 -42.90 -13.11
N LYS A 589 20.61 -41.66 -12.59
CA LYS A 589 21.18 -41.36 -11.27
C LYS A 589 20.38 -42.05 -10.17
N ILE A 590 19.06 -41.91 -10.22
CA ILE A 590 18.16 -42.55 -9.25
C ILE A 590 18.19 -44.07 -9.40
N CYS A 591 18.21 -44.57 -10.64
CA CYS A 591 18.35 -46.01 -10.94
C CYS A 591 19.61 -46.59 -10.29
N ASN A 592 20.78 -46.02 -10.59
CA ASN A 592 22.05 -46.47 -10.04
C ASN A 592 22.07 -46.41 -8.51
N PHE A 593 21.50 -45.34 -7.95
CA PHE A 593 21.43 -45.17 -6.50
C PHE A 593 20.53 -46.22 -5.83
N LEU A 594 19.37 -46.54 -6.42
CA LEU A 594 18.48 -47.60 -5.93
C LEU A 594 19.15 -48.98 -5.98
N ILE A 595 19.80 -49.32 -7.09
CA ILE A 595 20.53 -50.59 -7.26
C ILE A 595 21.66 -50.68 -6.23
N LEU A 596 22.45 -49.61 -6.08
CA LEU A 596 23.53 -49.53 -5.08
C LEU A 596 23.03 -49.69 -3.64
N LYS A 597 21.77 -49.33 -3.37
CA LYS A 597 21.11 -49.50 -2.07
C LYS A 597 20.37 -50.82 -1.92
N GLY A 598 20.50 -51.73 -2.88
CA GLY A 598 19.98 -53.10 -2.81
C GLY A 598 18.57 -53.27 -3.36
N ALA A 599 18.09 -52.37 -4.21
CA ALA A 599 16.85 -52.59 -4.95
C ALA A 599 16.97 -53.84 -5.84
N ARG A 600 15.98 -54.72 -5.76
CA ARG A 600 15.95 -55.96 -6.54
C ARG A 600 15.71 -55.68 -8.02
N ILE A 601 16.58 -56.22 -8.87
CA ILE A 601 16.55 -56.06 -10.33
C ILE A 601 15.73 -57.15 -11.04
N ASP A 602 15.39 -58.23 -10.32
CA ASP A 602 14.70 -59.43 -10.80
C ASP A 602 13.17 -59.41 -10.58
N VAL A 603 12.63 -58.28 -10.10
CA VAL A 603 11.19 -58.13 -9.87
C VAL A 603 10.48 -57.85 -11.19
N GLU A 604 9.32 -58.48 -11.39
CA GLU A 604 8.45 -58.30 -12.55
C GLU A 604 7.21 -57.49 -12.16
N ASP A 605 6.76 -56.57 -13.03
CA ASP A 605 5.47 -55.91 -12.86
C ASP A 605 4.27 -56.85 -13.17
N LYS A 606 3.04 -56.35 -13.05
CA LYS A 606 1.83 -57.17 -13.34
C LYS A 606 1.73 -57.63 -14.79
N GLN A 607 2.41 -56.98 -15.71
CA GLN A 607 2.52 -57.38 -17.11
C GLN A 607 3.76 -58.24 -17.37
N LYS A 608 4.43 -58.75 -16.33
CA LYS A 608 5.67 -59.52 -16.41
C LYS A 608 6.82 -58.75 -17.07
N ASN A 609 6.80 -57.43 -17.03
CA ASN A 609 7.93 -56.66 -17.52
C ASN A 609 9.02 -56.64 -16.45
N THR A 610 10.23 -57.04 -16.83
CA THR A 610 11.44 -56.77 -16.06
C THR A 610 11.90 -55.32 -16.26
N ILE A 611 12.86 -54.86 -15.44
CA ILE A 611 13.45 -53.53 -15.64
C ILE A 611 14.08 -53.35 -17.04
N LEU A 612 14.58 -54.43 -17.67
CA LEU A 612 15.13 -54.35 -19.04
C LEU A 612 14.05 -54.08 -20.09
N HIS A 613 12.87 -54.72 -19.95
CA HIS A 613 11.72 -54.43 -20.81
C HIS A 613 11.32 -52.95 -20.71
N LEU A 614 11.26 -52.42 -19.48
CA LEU A 614 10.94 -51.00 -19.26
C LEU A 614 12.03 -50.06 -19.79
N ALA A 615 13.32 -50.43 -19.66
CA ALA A 615 14.43 -49.67 -20.21
C ALA A 615 14.37 -49.58 -21.73
N ALA A 616 14.12 -50.70 -22.40
CA ALA A 616 13.95 -50.75 -23.85
C ALA A 616 12.76 -49.88 -24.28
N LYS A 617 11.64 -49.94 -23.54
CA LYS A 617 10.45 -49.11 -23.80
C LYS A 617 10.70 -47.61 -23.55
N SER A 618 11.57 -47.26 -22.60
CA SER A 618 11.89 -45.86 -22.28
C SER A 618 12.63 -45.14 -23.43
N GLY A 619 13.27 -45.89 -24.33
CA GLY A 619 14.08 -45.34 -25.43
C GLY A 619 15.47 -44.83 -25.01
N SER A 620 15.87 -45.01 -23.75
CA SER A 620 17.19 -44.60 -23.27
C SER A 620 18.23 -45.70 -23.50
N ALA A 621 19.05 -45.55 -24.54
CA ALA A 621 20.13 -46.49 -24.85
C ALA A 621 21.14 -46.64 -23.70
N ASP A 622 21.41 -45.55 -22.97
CA ASP A 622 22.32 -45.57 -21.82
C ASP A 622 21.73 -46.33 -20.63
N MET A 623 20.41 -46.20 -20.40
CA MET A 623 19.71 -47.01 -19.39
C MET A 623 19.73 -48.49 -19.74
N VAL A 624 19.50 -48.84 -21.01
CA VAL A 624 19.55 -50.23 -21.48
C VAL A 624 20.95 -50.82 -21.28
N ARG A 625 22.01 -50.10 -21.70
CA ARG A 625 23.41 -50.53 -21.48
C ARG A 625 23.68 -50.74 -20.00
N HIS A 626 23.32 -49.75 -19.17
CA HIS A 626 23.57 -49.82 -17.74
C HIS A 626 22.90 -51.04 -17.08
N ILE A 627 21.67 -51.36 -17.47
CA ILE A 627 20.93 -52.51 -16.93
C ILE A 627 21.53 -53.84 -17.43
N ILE A 628 21.95 -53.92 -18.70
CA ILE A 628 22.66 -55.10 -19.22
C ILE A 628 23.95 -55.35 -18.44
N ASP A 629 24.67 -54.28 -18.07
CA ASP A 629 25.89 -54.36 -17.25
C ASP A 629 25.61 -54.89 -15.82
N GLN A 630 24.35 -54.93 -15.37
CA GLN A 630 23.94 -55.57 -14.10
C GLN A 630 23.66 -57.08 -14.23
N ASN A 631 24.00 -57.71 -15.36
CA ASN A 631 23.81 -59.14 -15.64
C ASN A 631 22.35 -59.63 -15.56
N VAL A 632 21.38 -58.78 -15.97
CA VAL A 632 19.98 -59.22 -16.13
C VAL A 632 19.83 -60.19 -17.31
N ASN A 633 18.80 -61.04 -17.29
CA ASN A 633 18.51 -61.91 -18.43
C ASN A 633 17.89 -61.11 -19.58
N ILE A 634 18.56 -61.11 -20.73
CA ILE A 634 18.10 -60.41 -21.93
C ILE A 634 16.95 -61.10 -22.67
N ASN A 635 16.66 -62.36 -22.31
CA ASN A 635 15.66 -63.19 -22.97
C ASN A 635 14.39 -63.42 -22.11
N ASP A 636 14.18 -62.64 -21.05
CA ASP A 636 12.95 -62.73 -20.27
C ASP A 636 11.75 -62.36 -21.14
N GLU A 637 10.63 -63.06 -20.98
CA GLU A 637 9.40 -62.85 -21.75
C GLU A 637 8.35 -62.12 -20.90
N ASN A 638 7.70 -61.09 -21.47
CA ASN A 638 6.59 -60.39 -20.81
C ASN A 638 5.21 -60.88 -21.30
N SER A 639 4.15 -60.40 -20.66
CA SER A 639 2.76 -60.78 -20.98
C SER A 639 2.23 -60.29 -22.34
N THR A 640 2.99 -59.47 -23.08
CA THR A 640 2.61 -59.01 -24.42
C THR A 640 2.98 -60.00 -25.53
N HIS A 641 3.71 -61.06 -25.20
CA HIS A 641 3.84 -62.24 -26.05
C HIS A 641 2.59 -63.13 -25.94
N LYS A 642 1.59 -62.82 -26.77
CA LYS A 642 0.57 -63.76 -27.21
C LYS A 642 0.61 -63.90 -28.72
#